data_AF-A0A926BZT2-F1
#
_entry.id   AF-A0A926BZT2-F1
#
_cell.length_a   1.000
_cell.length_b   1.000
_cell.length_c   1.000
_cell.angle_alpha   90.00
_cell.angle_beta   90.00
_cell.angle_gamma   90.00
#
_symmetry.space_group_name_H-M   'P 1'
#
loop_
_entity.id
_entity.type
_entity.pdbx_description
1 polymer ?
#
loop_
_entity_poly.entity_id
_entity_poly.type
_entity_poly.pdbx_seq_one_letter_code
_entity_poly.pdbx_strand_id
1 'polypeptide(L)'
;MNYWQKWISVSLLWLGSFGAWAQVDSLVRQADRLSGWRAYGRAIDLYTQLLTDKDQLTPVQQASVQAGLASAYQQVGDTQKAERIYRNWFENGSEVKPPFVLRYAQVLASNGKFKEAQTQYERYLDLKSQLPTTGMTPIPAADQLGKGAGGAPAAKYRLDVLDINTANEEFSPVYYKDGLVYVSGNKGSSAGSDSRARSGYLDLLYVPERNQISVKTIINADGSERKAPGGQSRNSTGRPVGRDEYTRATPNDSRTTPNFGGSINITDGLGYTPRSMSQARPFSKSLNTRYHEGPATFSGDGTRIIFTRNNFNNGRARQSADGVNKLKLYTAEQQSGSWVNVTELPFNSDNFSVGHPSLSKDDQFLVFASDMPGGMGGTDLYVSQWENGQWSKPVNLGGLVNTKGNELFPFIDETGNVYFASDGQKGLGGLDIFYATVAGTSVQAIEHLAGPINSPQDDFGLITDATRQAGYFSSSRSGSDDIFRFTRESSLYGCRNLAIRLYDTETDQPLDSVAVEVRARGEGRANQQLVTDRNGLLQLCLEADNDFIFRAERDSYVNSTIGFSTRYLTDDQPSQLELGLTKPAVIIDTLQSASGYGSSGSLTQSRVRGTVLRDRDRRPIEGVLVKLKNDCDGQIRSTTTGPDGSYTFTITEGCDYTLSASKEKYGTNTSKIKRLPTRSGPKEVAADLRLLSVGDIVTIDNIYYDLDRTALRADASRELDKLVATMRRYPSLVIEIRSHTDSRGEATYNRDLSTRRAKAVAAYLASKGISRRRIASTGLGESMLVNNCIDGIICTEGEHQRNRRTEFKVLAIK
;
A
#
# COMPACT_ATOMS: atom_id res chain seq x y z
N MET A 1 12.47 15.66 69.21
CA MET A 1 13.22 15.37 67.96
C MET A 1 12.60 14.10 67.39
N ASN A 2 11.92 13.99 66.24
CA ASN A 2 11.93 14.70 64.96
C ASN A 2 10.58 14.50 64.22
N TYR A 3 9.61 15.40 64.40
CA TYR A 3 8.43 15.46 63.50
C TYR A 3 8.61 16.47 62.37
N TRP A 4 9.44 17.50 62.57
CA TRP A 4 9.71 18.55 61.58
C TRP A 4 10.64 18.13 60.43
N GLN A 5 11.56 17.18 60.65
CA GLN A 5 12.42 16.67 59.58
C GLN A 5 11.66 15.79 58.57
N LYS A 6 10.55 15.12 58.94
CA LYS A 6 9.76 14.30 58.00
C LYS A 6 8.97 15.13 57.00
N TRP A 7 8.49 16.32 57.36
CA TRP A 7 7.69 17.16 56.45
C TRP A 7 8.55 17.90 55.41
N ILE A 8 9.77 18.32 55.77
CA ILE A 8 10.69 18.97 54.83
C ILE A 8 11.17 17.97 53.76
N SER A 9 11.37 16.70 54.11
CA SER A 9 11.74 15.65 53.14
C SER A 9 10.61 15.34 52.16
N VAL A 10 9.34 15.37 52.58
CA VAL A 10 8.18 15.06 51.71
C VAL A 10 7.86 16.23 50.76
N SER A 11 8.05 17.48 51.19
CA SER A 11 7.85 18.66 50.32
C SER A 11 8.98 18.88 49.30
N LEU A 12 10.24 18.53 49.63
CA LEU A 12 11.37 18.54 48.67
C LEU A 12 11.25 17.43 47.61
N LEU A 13 10.66 16.27 47.96
CA LEU A 13 10.36 15.19 47.01
C LEU A 13 9.22 15.53 46.04
N TRP A 14 8.28 16.40 46.43
CA TRP A 14 7.20 16.88 45.55
C TRP A 14 7.62 18.03 44.63
N LEU A 15 8.60 18.85 45.01
CA LEU A 15 9.16 19.90 44.13
C LEU A 15 10.16 19.35 43.09
N GLY A 16 10.87 18.27 43.42
CA GLY A 16 11.82 17.62 42.49
C GLY A 16 11.14 16.89 41.32
N SER A 17 9.93 16.35 41.52
CA SER A 17 9.19 15.67 40.46
C SER A 17 8.62 16.65 39.42
N PHE A 18 8.05 17.79 39.82
CA PHE A 18 7.54 18.82 38.88
C PHE A 18 8.62 19.44 37.97
N GLY A 19 9.86 19.58 38.46
CA GLY A 19 10.98 20.10 37.66
C GLY A 19 11.41 19.17 36.52
N ALA A 20 11.37 17.85 36.75
CA ALA A 20 11.75 16.85 35.76
C ALA A 20 10.76 16.80 34.57
N TRP A 21 9.45 16.85 34.83
CA TRP A 21 8.42 16.83 33.78
C TRP A 21 8.47 18.08 32.89
N ALA A 22 8.71 19.27 33.45
CA ALA A 22 8.83 20.52 32.68
C ALA A 22 10.06 20.52 31.75
N GLN A 23 11.15 19.85 32.15
CA GLN A 23 12.37 19.75 31.38
C GLN A 23 12.24 18.79 30.18
N VAL A 24 11.56 17.64 30.36
CA VAL A 24 11.28 16.67 29.27
C VAL A 24 10.40 17.30 28.19
N ASP A 25 9.36 18.04 28.61
CA ASP A 25 8.42 18.69 27.72
C ASP A 25 9.08 19.83 26.89
N SER A 26 10.10 20.46 27.47
CA SER A 26 11.02 21.39 26.79
C SER A 26 11.86 20.68 25.70
N LEU A 27 12.40 19.50 26.00
CA LEU A 27 13.25 18.74 25.08
C LEU A 27 12.48 18.16 23.89
N VAL A 28 11.26 17.66 24.10
CA VAL A 28 10.37 17.21 23.00
C VAL A 28 10.08 18.39 22.06
N ARG A 29 9.68 19.54 22.61
CA ARG A 29 9.45 20.77 21.82
C ARG A 29 10.70 21.25 21.08
N GLN A 30 11.89 21.06 21.67
CA GLN A 30 13.15 21.38 21.02
C GLN A 30 13.44 20.43 19.84
N ALA A 31 13.18 19.13 20.00
CA ALA A 31 13.35 18.14 18.93
C ALA A 31 12.38 18.41 17.77
N ASP A 32 11.11 18.69 18.06
CA ASP A 32 10.11 19.05 17.05
C ASP A 32 10.48 20.34 16.32
N ARG A 33 11.02 21.34 17.03
CA ARG A 33 11.50 22.59 16.43
C ARG A 33 12.68 22.34 15.49
N LEU A 34 13.64 21.51 15.90
CA LEU A 34 14.77 21.11 15.04
C LEU A 34 14.27 20.38 13.79
N SER A 35 13.29 19.49 13.93
CA SER A 35 12.64 18.80 12.81
C SER A 35 11.93 19.79 11.87
N GLY A 36 11.19 20.77 12.42
CA GLY A 36 10.54 21.84 11.65
C GLY A 36 11.53 22.77 10.92
N TRP A 37 12.72 22.99 11.49
CA TRP A 37 13.83 23.67 10.83
C TRP A 37 14.61 22.78 9.86
N ARG A 38 14.13 21.57 9.59
CA ARG A 38 14.75 20.57 8.71
C ARG A 38 16.17 20.17 9.15
N ALA A 39 16.51 20.38 10.42
CA ALA A 39 17.77 19.96 11.03
C ALA A 39 17.69 18.49 11.51
N TYR A 40 17.32 17.60 10.59
CA TYR A 40 16.92 16.23 10.89
C TYR A 40 17.98 15.41 11.62
N GLY A 41 19.27 15.58 11.31
CA GLY A 41 20.35 14.91 12.05
C GLY A 41 20.34 15.23 13.55
N ARG A 42 20.19 16.51 13.91
CA ARG A 42 20.12 16.93 15.33
C ARG A 42 18.80 16.54 15.98
N ALA A 43 17.70 16.54 15.21
CA ALA A 43 16.42 16.06 15.68
C ALA A 43 16.47 14.56 15.99
N ILE A 44 17.11 13.76 15.13
CA ILE A 44 17.35 12.32 15.33
C ILE A 44 18.10 12.08 16.64
N ASP A 45 19.20 12.80 16.88
CA ASP A 45 19.99 12.64 18.11
C ASP A 45 19.13 12.90 19.35
N LEU A 46 18.36 13.99 19.34
CA LEU A 46 17.55 14.39 20.48
C LEU A 46 16.35 13.46 20.71
N TYR A 47 15.65 13.04 19.65
CA TYR A 47 14.58 12.05 19.76
C TYR A 47 15.12 10.69 20.22
N THR A 48 16.31 10.28 19.77
CA THR A 48 16.95 9.03 20.21
C THR A 48 17.31 9.08 21.69
N GLN A 49 17.82 10.22 22.16
CA GLN A 49 18.09 10.45 23.57
C GLN A 49 16.79 10.35 24.40
N LEU A 50 15.72 11.02 23.97
CA LEU A 50 14.41 10.97 24.64
C LEU A 50 13.86 9.53 24.73
N LEU A 51 14.07 8.71 23.70
CA LEU A 51 13.64 7.30 23.69
C LEU A 51 14.61 6.34 24.41
N THR A 52 15.76 6.83 24.88
CA THR A 52 16.65 6.04 25.75
C THR A 52 16.14 6.11 27.19
N ASP A 53 15.62 7.27 27.62
CA ASP A 53 15.06 7.51 28.95
C ASP A 53 13.52 7.42 28.95
N LYS A 54 12.96 6.33 28.42
CA LYS A 54 11.51 6.19 28.15
C LYS A 54 10.62 6.36 29.40
N ASP A 55 11.13 6.01 30.57
CA ASP A 55 10.39 6.08 31.84
C ASP A 55 10.01 7.53 32.24
N GLN A 56 10.61 8.53 31.58
CA GLN A 56 10.29 9.94 31.79
C GLN A 56 9.25 10.50 30.80
N LEU A 57 8.83 9.70 29.81
CA LEU A 57 7.86 10.11 28.79
C LEU A 57 6.47 9.53 29.12
N THR A 58 5.44 10.36 28.95
CA THR A 58 4.06 9.83 28.89
C THR A 58 3.88 9.00 27.62
N PRO A 59 2.93 8.04 27.58
CA PRO A 59 2.65 7.25 26.37
C PRO A 59 2.39 8.11 25.13
N VAL A 60 1.72 9.26 25.30
CA VAL A 60 1.45 10.22 24.22
C VAL A 60 2.73 10.91 23.73
N GLN A 61 3.61 11.34 24.64
CA GLN A 61 4.90 11.93 24.26
C GLN A 61 5.82 10.90 23.60
N GLN A 62 5.85 9.66 24.11
CA GLN A 62 6.62 8.59 23.51
C GLN A 62 6.17 8.31 22.07
N ALA A 63 4.86 8.25 21.83
CA ALA A 63 4.30 8.12 20.49
C ALA A 63 4.68 9.30 19.58
N SER A 64 4.61 10.54 20.08
CA SER A 64 5.01 11.74 19.33
C SER A 64 6.49 11.73 18.96
N VAL A 65 7.36 11.41 19.91
CA VAL A 65 8.82 11.32 19.74
C VAL A 65 9.19 10.23 18.73
N GLN A 66 8.55 9.05 18.80
CA GLN A 66 8.75 7.98 17.82
C GLN A 66 8.34 8.41 16.41
N ALA A 67 7.19 9.08 16.27
CA ALA A 67 6.72 9.57 14.98
C ALA A 67 7.63 10.67 14.39
N GLY A 68 8.13 11.56 15.23
CA GLY A 68 9.12 12.58 14.88
C GLY A 68 10.45 11.95 14.43
N LEU A 69 10.95 10.95 15.16
CA LEU A 69 12.16 10.22 14.82
C LEU A 69 12.05 9.47 13.49
N ALA A 70 10.93 8.76 13.27
CA ALA A 70 10.68 8.05 12.02
C ALA A 70 10.66 9.02 10.82
N SER A 71 9.96 10.15 10.97
CA SER A 71 9.90 11.19 9.94
C SER A 71 11.29 11.78 9.68
N ALA A 72 12.09 12.04 10.72
CA ALA A 72 13.44 12.56 10.55
C ALA A 72 14.37 11.55 9.83
N TYR A 73 14.28 10.26 10.15
CA TYR A 73 15.00 9.20 9.43
C TYR A 73 14.60 9.11 7.96
N GLN A 74 13.30 9.23 7.65
CA GLN A 74 12.82 9.28 6.26
C GLN A 74 13.44 10.46 5.50
N GLN A 75 13.49 11.65 6.10
CA GLN A 75 13.99 12.86 5.45
C GLN A 75 15.51 12.84 5.21
N VAL A 76 16.28 12.11 6.01
CA VAL A 76 17.73 11.91 5.76
C VAL A 76 18.01 10.71 4.85
N GLY A 77 16.98 10.01 4.36
CA GLY A 77 17.11 8.84 3.49
C GLY A 77 17.47 7.54 4.22
N ASP A 78 17.43 7.49 5.55
CA ASP A 78 17.63 6.25 6.34
C ASP A 78 16.31 5.49 6.46
N THR A 79 15.81 5.02 5.31
CA THR A 79 14.48 4.41 5.16
C THR A 79 14.33 3.09 5.92
N GLN A 80 15.42 2.35 6.15
CA GLN A 80 15.40 1.11 6.94
C GLN A 80 15.13 1.40 8.43
N LYS A 81 15.78 2.41 9.01
CA LYS A 81 15.48 2.81 10.39
C LYS A 81 14.10 3.43 10.49
N ALA A 82 13.72 4.29 9.55
CA ALA A 82 12.38 4.88 9.51
C ALA A 82 11.30 3.77 9.54
N GLU A 83 11.46 2.71 8.74
CA GLU A 83 10.52 1.59 8.68
C GLU A 83 10.36 0.92 10.04
N ARG A 84 11.49 0.59 10.69
CA ARG A 84 11.48 -0.06 12.00
C ARG A 84 10.76 0.76 13.06
N ILE A 85 10.97 2.09 13.06
CA ILE A 85 10.30 2.98 14.02
C ILE A 85 8.81 3.10 13.71
N TYR A 86 8.41 3.27 12.44
CA TYR A 86 7.00 3.29 12.07
C TYR A 86 6.28 1.99 12.43
N ARG A 87 6.88 0.83 12.14
CA ARG A 87 6.31 -0.48 12.48
C ARG A 87 6.02 -0.59 13.98
N ASN A 88 7.00 -0.26 14.82
CA ASN A 88 6.86 -0.26 16.27
C ASN A 88 5.77 0.71 16.75
N TRP A 89 5.68 1.89 16.13
CA TRP A 89 4.69 2.91 16.48
C TRP A 89 3.25 2.43 16.24
N PHE A 90 3.01 1.76 15.11
CA PHE A 90 1.69 1.19 14.78
C PHE A 90 1.33 -0.03 15.64
N GLU A 91 2.30 -0.86 16.02
CA GLU A 91 2.07 -2.04 16.87
C GLU A 91 1.67 -1.67 18.31
N ASN A 92 2.14 -0.54 18.84
CA ASN A 92 1.86 -0.11 20.22
C ASN A 92 0.51 0.62 20.42
N GLY A 93 -0.39 0.61 19.42
CA GLY A 93 -1.75 1.12 19.56
C GLY A 93 -1.88 2.65 19.67
N SER A 94 -0.94 3.42 19.13
CA SER A 94 -1.03 4.90 19.09
C SER A 94 -2.14 5.39 18.15
N GLU A 95 -2.69 6.59 18.42
CA GLU A 95 -3.71 7.25 17.59
C GLU A 95 -3.26 7.33 16.12
N VAL A 96 -3.98 6.67 15.22
CA VAL A 96 -3.62 6.54 13.80
C VAL A 96 -4.05 7.79 13.04
N LYS A 97 -3.09 8.62 12.61
CA LYS A 97 -3.37 9.82 11.78
C LYS A 97 -3.00 9.56 10.32
N PRO A 98 -3.84 9.97 9.35
CA PRO A 98 -3.60 9.69 7.92
C PRO A 98 -2.19 10.07 7.42
N PRO A 99 -1.61 11.24 7.77
CA PRO A 99 -0.28 11.61 7.28
C PRO A 99 0.83 10.63 7.65
N PHE A 100 0.73 9.94 8.80
CA PHE A 100 1.73 8.96 9.22
C PHE A 100 1.58 7.63 8.48
N VAL A 101 0.34 7.22 8.19
CA VAL A 101 0.06 6.02 7.39
C VAL A 101 0.64 6.19 5.98
N LEU A 102 0.43 7.37 5.37
CA LEU A 102 1.01 7.71 4.07
C LEU A 102 2.55 7.64 4.08
N ARG A 103 3.20 8.25 5.08
CA ARG A 103 4.67 8.22 5.20
C ARG A 103 5.22 6.82 5.40
N TYR A 104 4.54 6.00 6.22
CA TYR A 104 4.94 4.61 6.42
C TYR A 104 4.83 3.80 5.12
N ALA A 105 3.73 3.98 4.36
CA ALA A 105 3.57 3.38 3.04
C ALA A 105 4.73 3.76 2.10
N GLN A 106 5.11 5.03 2.06
CA GLN A 106 6.23 5.53 1.26
C GLN A 106 7.57 4.91 1.67
N VAL A 107 7.81 4.77 2.97
CA VAL A 107 9.02 4.13 3.50
C VAL A 107 9.07 2.64 3.11
N LEU A 108 7.98 1.91 3.27
CA LEU A 108 7.89 0.51 2.84
C LEU A 108 8.15 0.36 1.34
N ALA A 109 7.56 1.24 0.53
CA ALA A 109 7.78 1.27 -0.91
C ALA A 109 9.25 1.55 -1.26
N SER A 110 9.89 2.50 -0.58
CA SER A 110 11.32 2.82 -0.77
C SER A 110 12.26 1.66 -0.43
N ASN A 111 11.84 0.80 0.51
CA ASN A 111 12.56 -0.42 0.88
C ASN A 111 12.19 -1.62 -0.02
N GLY A 112 11.39 -1.43 -1.07
CA GLY A 112 10.96 -2.48 -2.00
C GLY A 112 9.87 -3.41 -1.45
N LYS A 113 9.25 -3.08 -0.31
CA LYS A 113 8.18 -3.86 0.33
C LYS A 113 6.81 -3.44 -0.22
N PHE A 114 6.61 -3.63 -1.52
CA PHE A 114 5.45 -3.07 -2.22
C PHE A 114 4.10 -3.62 -1.73
N LYS A 115 4.03 -4.90 -1.32
CA LYS A 115 2.81 -5.49 -0.74
C LYS A 115 2.38 -4.77 0.53
N GLU A 116 3.31 -4.64 1.49
CA GLU A 116 3.06 -3.95 2.76
C GLU A 116 2.74 -2.48 2.52
N ALA A 117 3.43 -1.82 1.58
CA ALA A 117 3.18 -0.44 1.21
C ALA A 117 1.75 -0.24 0.68
N GLN A 118 1.29 -1.13 -0.21
CA GLN A 118 -0.05 -1.08 -0.79
C GLN A 118 -1.15 -1.13 0.28
N THR A 119 -1.04 -2.07 1.22
CA THR A 119 -1.98 -2.17 2.35
C THR A 119 -2.05 -0.87 3.18
N GLN A 120 -0.91 -0.19 3.36
CA GLN A 120 -0.91 1.10 4.08
C GLN A 120 -1.50 2.23 3.23
N TYR A 121 -1.33 2.25 1.90
CA TYR A 121 -1.99 3.25 1.04
C TYR A 121 -3.52 3.13 1.10
N GLU A 122 -4.05 1.91 1.02
CA GLU A 122 -5.49 1.66 1.13
C GLU A 122 -6.03 2.12 2.49
N ARG A 123 -5.31 1.79 3.57
CA ARG A 123 -5.64 2.26 4.92
C ARG A 123 -5.63 3.79 5.03
N TYR A 124 -4.67 4.47 4.38
CA TYR A 124 -4.61 5.93 4.36
C TYR A 124 -5.84 6.54 3.68
N LEU A 125 -6.25 5.99 2.54
CA LEU A 125 -7.41 6.47 1.79
C LEU A 125 -8.71 6.28 2.58
N ASP A 126 -8.89 5.13 3.22
CA ASP A 126 -10.05 4.85 4.08
C ASP A 126 -10.14 5.87 5.23
N LEU A 127 -9.05 6.07 5.98
CA LEU A 127 -9.02 7.03 7.09
C LEU A 127 -9.28 8.48 6.63
N LYS A 128 -8.79 8.85 5.44
CA LYS A 128 -9.00 10.19 4.88
C LYS A 128 -10.46 10.39 4.47
N SER A 129 -11.11 9.36 3.93
CA SER A 129 -12.52 9.43 3.49
C SER A 129 -13.50 9.72 4.64
N GLN A 130 -13.10 9.39 5.88
CA GLN A 130 -13.88 9.60 7.09
C GLN A 130 -13.74 11.02 7.67
N LEU A 131 -12.82 11.84 7.16
CA LEU A 131 -12.57 13.21 7.63
C LEU A 131 -13.39 14.24 6.81
N PRO A 132 -13.87 15.34 7.42
CA PRO A 132 -14.51 16.43 6.68
C PRO A 132 -13.57 16.99 5.62
N THR A 133 -13.97 16.97 4.35
CA THR A 133 -13.16 17.42 3.23
C THR A 133 -12.91 18.93 3.30
N THR A 134 -11.72 19.35 3.73
CA THR A 134 -11.25 20.73 3.56
C THR A 134 -10.68 20.93 2.16
N GLY A 135 -11.43 21.60 1.29
CA GLY A 135 -10.93 22.35 0.13
C GLY A 135 -10.29 21.59 -1.04
N MET A 136 -10.03 20.28 -0.93
CA MET A 136 -9.50 19.48 -2.04
C MET A 136 -10.64 18.92 -2.91
N THR A 137 -10.52 19.05 -4.23
CA THR A 137 -11.37 18.33 -5.19
C THR A 137 -11.26 16.83 -4.92
N PRO A 138 -12.35 16.03 -4.89
CA PRO A 138 -12.27 14.57 -4.77
C PRO A 138 -11.50 13.92 -5.93
N ILE A 139 -10.86 12.77 -5.72
CA ILE A 139 -10.31 12.00 -6.86
C ILE A 139 -11.57 11.42 -7.50
N PRO A 140 -11.92 11.79 -8.73
CA PRO A 140 -13.16 11.27 -9.30
C PRO A 140 -13.04 9.74 -9.37
N ALA A 141 -14.14 9.05 -9.10
CA ALA A 141 -14.16 7.59 -9.21
C ALA A 141 -13.79 7.19 -10.66
N ALA A 142 -13.12 6.05 -10.81
CA ALA A 142 -12.54 5.68 -12.11
C ALA A 142 -13.58 5.42 -13.21
N ASP A 143 -14.85 5.29 -12.85
CA ASP A 143 -16.00 5.22 -13.76
C ASP A 143 -16.33 6.59 -14.39
N GLN A 144 -16.12 7.70 -13.65
CA GLN A 144 -16.31 9.08 -14.11
C GLN A 144 -15.09 9.67 -14.80
N LEU A 145 -13.93 9.02 -14.62
CA LEU A 145 -12.68 9.35 -15.28
C LEU A 145 -12.61 8.59 -16.61
N GLY A 146 -13.12 9.23 -17.66
CA GLY A 146 -13.34 8.65 -18.98
C GLY A 146 -12.27 7.68 -19.45
N LYS A 147 -12.72 6.57 -20.05
CA LYS A 147 -11.91 5.54 -20.73
C LYS A 147 -10.83 6.23 -21.57
N GLY A 148 -9.58 6.25 -21.06
CA GLY A 148 -8.42 6.66 -21.84
C GLY A 148 -8.43 5.89 -23.16
N ALA A 149 -8.18 6.61 -24.25
CA ALA A 149 -8.29 6.11 -25.62
C ALA A 149 -7.50 4.79 -25.81
N GLY A 150 -8.23 3.69 -25.89
CA GLY A 150 -7.71 2.33 -26.02
C GLY A 150 -8.47 1.38 -25.12
N GLY A 151 -9.58 0.83 -25.61
CA GLY A 151 -10.37 -0.16 -24.87
C GLY A 151 -9.45 -1.28 -24.38
N ALA A 152 -9.33 -1.44 -23.06
CA ALA A 152 -8.55 -2.52 -22.48
C ALA A 152 -9.07 -3.85 -23.03
N PRO A 153 -8.19 -4.79 -23.47
CA PRO A 153 -8.64 -6.09 -23.95
C PRO A 153 -9.43 -6.81 -22.85
N ALA A 154 -10.54 -7.43 -23.24
CA ALA A 154 -11.35 -8.25 -22.35
C ALA A 154 -10.52 -9.41 -21.77
N ALA A 155 -10.88 -9.86 -20.56
CA ALA A 155 -10.25 -11.02 -19.94
C ALA A 155 -10.38 -12.25 -20.83
N LYS A 156 -9.28 -12.99 -20.96
CA LYS A 156 -9.18 -14.22 -21.74
C LYS A 156 -9.40 -15.41 -20.83
N TYR A 157 -10.36 -16.26 -21.18
CA TYR A 157 -10.67 -17.48 -20.43
C TYR A 157 -10.48 -18.72 -21.30
N ARG A 158 -9.91 -19.77 -20.72
CA ARG A 158 -9.99 -21.13 -21.24
C ARG A 158 -11.18 -21.83 -20.60
N LEU A 159 -11.91 -22.61 -21.38
CA LEU A 159 -12.97 -23.48 -20.91
C LEU A 159 -12.58 -24.95 -21.05
N ASP A 160 -12.91 -25.74 -20.04
CA ASP A 160 -12.77 -27.19 -20.03
C ASP A 160 -14.18 -27.81 -20.05
N VAL A 161 -14.46 -28.59 -21.11
CA VAL A 161 -15.67 -29.42 -21.21
C VAL A 161 -15.47 -30.66 -20.35
N LEU A 162 -16.35 -30.88 -19.37
CA LEU A 162 -16.13 -31.86 -18.32
C LEU A 162 -16.70 -33.25 -18.67
N ASP A 163 -16.12 -34.29 -18.09
CA ASP A 163 -16.60 -35.67 -18.30
C ASP A 163 -17.93 -35.98 -17.60
N ILE A 164 -18.31 -35.16 -16.61
CA ILE A 164 -19.58 -35.23 -15.88
C ILE A 164 -20.80 -34.92 -16.74
N ASN A 165 -20.63 -34.17 -17.84
CA ASN A 165 -21.71 -33.87 -18.77
C ASN A 165 -22.12 -35.14 -19.51
N THR A 166 -23.42 -35.39 -19.53
CA THR A 166 -24.09 -36.55 -20.11
C THR A 166 -24.86 -36.13 -21.36
N ALA A 167 -25.82 -36.96 -21.80
CA ALA A 167 -26.74 -36.58 -22.87
C ALA A 167 -28.00 -35.86 -22.33
N ASN A 168 -28.13 -35.76 -21.00
CA ASN A 168 -29.17 -35.00 -20.33
C ASN A 168 -28.62 -33.64 -19.89
N GLU A 169 -29.46 -32.82 -19.26
CA GLU A 169 -29.08 -31.52 -18.73
C GLU A 169 -28.30 -31.67 -17.41
N GLU A 170 -27.13 -31.04 -17.32
CA GLU A 170 -26.34 -30.84 -16.12
C GLU A 170 -26.05 -29.35 -15.90
N PHE A 171 -26.55 -28.79 -14.80
CA PHE A 171 -26.49 -27.34 -14.60
C PHE A 171 -26.49 -26.92 -13.13
N SER A 172 -26.34 -25.61 -12.91
CA SER A 172 -26.31 -24.95 -11.60
C SER A 172 -25.30 -25.59 -10.63
N PRO A 173 -24.00 -25.62 -10.98
CA PRO A 173 -22.97 -26.08 -10.07
C PRO A 173 -22.92 -25.25 -8.79
N VAL A 174 -22.61 -25.89 -7.67
CA VAL A 174 -22.31 -25.24 -6.39
C VAL A 174 -21.23 -26.01 -5.63
N TYR A 175 -20.37 -25.28 -4.91
CA TYR A 175 -19.35 -25.91 -4.07
C TYR A 175 -19.96 -26.55 -2.82
N TYR A 176 -19.53 -27.77 -2.51
CA TYR A 176 -19.83 -28.43 -1.24
C TYR A 176 -18.59 -29.18 -0.74
N LYS A 177 -17.98 -28.66 0.34
CA LYS A 177 -16.67 -29.11 0.82
C LYS A 177 -15.65 -29.04 -0.33
N ASP A 178 -14.88 -30.09 -0.57
CA ASP A 178 -13.92 -30.18 -1.68
C ASP A 178 -14.55 -30.59 -3.02
N GLY A 179 -15.86 -30.86 -3.02
CA GLY A 179 -16.58 -31.38 -4.17
C GLY A 179 -17.47 -30.36 -4.87
N LEU A 180 -18.21 -30.88 -5.86
CA LEU A 180 -19.14 -30.12 -6.70
C LEU A 180 -20.52 -30.79 -6.63
N VAL A 181 -21.53 -30.04 -6.20
CA VAL A 181 -22.94 -30.43 -6.29
C VAL A 181 -23.54 -29.75 -7.51
N TYR A 182 -24.41 -30.43 -8.24
CA TYR A 182 -25.08 -29.86 -9.42
C TYR A 182 -26.41 -30.56 -9.68
N VAL A 183 -27.24 -29.95 -10.51
CA VAL A 183 -28.54 -30.50 -10.93
C VAL A 183 -28.35 -31.36 -12.17
N SER A 184 -28.99 -32.53 -12.23
CA SER A 184 -28.99 -33.40 -13.43
C SER A 184 -30.39 -33.88 -13.77
N GLY A 185 -30.72 -33.93 -15.07
CA GLY A 185 -31.99 -34.44 -15.62
C GLY A 185 -32.11 -35.97 -15.72
N ASN A 186 -31.28 -36.73 -15.01
CA ASN A 186 -31.29 -38.20 -15.05
C ASN A 186 -32.59 -38.83 -14.47
N LYS A 187 -32.90 -40.09 -14.85
CA LYS A 187 -34.02 -40.83 -14.24
C LYS A 187 -33.81 -40.95 -12.73
N GLY A 188 -34.63 -40.24 -11.95
CA GLY A 188 -34.52 -40.11 -10.50
C GLY A 188 -34.28 -41.45 -9.80
N SER A 189 -33.31 -41.48 -8.90
CA SER A 189 -32.92 -42.67 -8.13
C SER A 189 -34.04 -43.19 -7.19
N SER A 190 -35.09 -42.40 -7.02
CA SER A 190 -36.30 -42.68 -6.22
C SER A 190 -37.52 -43.10 -7.06
N ALA A 191 -37.41 -43.14 -8.40
CA ALA A 191 -38.48 -43.58 -9.28
C ALA A 191 -38.55 -45.12 -9.31
N GLY A 192 -39.59 -45.70 -8.72
CA GLY A 192 -39.91 -47.11 -8.89
C GLY A 192 -40.03 -47.48 -10.38
N SER A 193 -39.79 -48.75 -10.69
CA SER A 193 -39.71 -49.32 -12.05
C SER A 193 -41.04 -49.34 -12.82
N ASP A 194 -41.81 -48.26 -12.81
CA ASP A 194 -43.06 -48.17 -13.56
C ASP A 194 -42.81 -47.54 -14.94
N SER A 195 -42.87 -48.40 -15.95
CA SER A 195 -42.57 -48.16 -17.37
C SER A 195 -43.42 -47.11 -18.09
N ARG A 196 -44.27 -46.35 -17.37
CA ARG A 196 -45.17 -45.34 -17.94
C ARG A 196 -44.79 -43.88 -17.65
N ALA A 197 -43.81 -43.61 -16.78
CA ALA A 197 -43.25 -42.26 -16.62
C ALA A 197 -42.05 -42.08 -17.57
N ARG A 198 -42.30 -41.60 -18.78
CA ARG A 198 -41.25 -41.18 -19.71
C ARG A 198 -40.68 -39.82 -19.24
N SER A 199 -39.35 -39.76 -19.06
CA SER A 199 -38.44 -38.59 -19.02
C SER A 199 -38.65 -37.47 -17.97
N GLY A 200 -37.55 -37.07 -17.29
CA GLY A 200 -37.35 -35.70 -16.81
C GLY A 200 -37.59 -35.40 -15.33
N TYR A 201 -36.82 -35.97 -14.39
CA TYR A 201 -36.75 -35.47 -13.01
C TYR A 201 -35.39 -34.82 -12.77
N LEU A 202 -35.34 -33.73 -12.00
CA LEU A 202 -34.10 -33.04 -11.64
C LEU A 202 -33.64 -33.54 -10.27
N ASP A 203 -32.47 -34.18 -10.21
CA ASP A 203 -31.84 -34.67 -8.99
C ASP A 203 -30.57 -33.86 -8.68
N LEU A 204 -30.24 -33.69 -7.40
CA LEU A 204 -28.91 -33.21 -7.00
C LEU A 204 -27.90 -34.35 -7.08
N LEU A 205 -26.81 -34.16 -7.83
CA LEU A 205 -25.65 -35.05 -7.90
C LEU A 205 -24.45 -34.40 -7.22
N TYR A 206 -23.46 -35.24 -6.88
CA TYR A 206 -22.25 -34.83 -6.18
C TYR A 206 -21.03 -35.57 -6.68
N VAL A 207 -19.97 -34.79 -6.96
CA VAL A 207 -18.62 -35.28 -7.19
C VAL A 207 -17.76 -34.89 -5.98
N PRO A 208 -17.22 -35.86 -5.21
CA PRO A 208 -16.48 -35.57 -3.98
C PRO A 208 -15.19 -34.77 -4.17
N GLU A 209 -14.46 -35.01 -5.25
CA GLU A 209 -13.17 -34.36 -5.52
C GLU A 209 -13.19 -33.66 -6.88
N ARG A 210 -13.38 -32.34 -6.86
CA ARG A 210 -13.47 -31.54 -8.09
C ARG A 210 -12.19 -31.58 -8.96
N ASN A 211 -11.03 -31.83 -8.33
CA ASN A 211 -9.75 -31.94 -9.02
C ASN A 211 -9.60 -33.25 -9.82
N GLN A 212 -10.45 -34.26 -9.55
CA GLN A 212 -10.46 -35.54 -10.26
C GLN A 212 -11.43 -35.56 -11.45
N ILE A 213 -12.20 -34.48 -11.69
CA ILE A 213 -13.10 -34.39 -12.84
C ILE A 213 -12.27 -34.31 -14.12
N SER A 214 -12.45 -35.28 -15.02
CA SER A 214 -11.66 -35.33 -16.25
C SER A 214 -12.18 -34.32 -17.27
N VAL A 215 -11.27 -33.83 -18.12
CA VAL A 215 -11.61 -32.92 -19.22
C VAL A 215 -11.71 -33.72 -20.51
N LYS A 216 -12.81 -33.56 -21.25
CA LYS A 216 -13.00 -34.15 -22.58
C LYS A 216 -12.38 -33.26 -23.67
N THR A 217 -12.73 -31.98 -23.65
CA THR A 217 -12.33 -30.99 -24.66
C THR A 217 -11.90 -29.71 -23.96
N ILE A 218 -10.88 -29.05 -24.51
CA ILE A 218 -10.41 -27.74 -24.07
C ILE A 218 -10.76 -26.73 -25.16
N ILE A 219 -11.47 -25.68 -24.79
CA ILE A 219 -11.74 -24.50 -25.61
C ILE A 219 -10.78 -23.41 -25.15
N ASN A 220 -9.81 -23.05 -25.98
CA ASN A 220 -8.83 -22.01 -25.64
C ASN A 220 -9.48 -20.62 -25.71
N ALA A 221 -8.80 -19.60 -25.17
CA ALA A 221 -9.34 -18.24 -25.12
C ALA A 221 -9.56 -17.58 -26.50
N ASP A 222 -8.97 -18.11 -27.56
CA ASP A 222 -9.21 -17.68 -28.95
C ASP A 222 -10.40 -18.43 -29.60
N GLY A 223 -11.09 -19.27 -28.85
CA GLY A 223 -12.20 -20.12 -29.31
C GLY A 223 -11.76 -21.42 -30.00
N SER A 224 -10.45 -21.66 -30.16
CA SER A 224 -9.98 -22.91 -30.76
C SER A 224 -10.19 -24.09 -29.83
N GLU A 225 -10.69 -25.20 -30.37
CA GLU A 225 -10.92 -26.42 -29.61
C GLU A 225 -9.82 -27.45 -29.82
N ARG A 226 -9.46 -28.16 -28.74
CA ARG A 226 -8.58 -29.33 -28.81
C ARG A 226 -9.04 -30.41 -27.85
N LYS A 227 -8.86 -31.69 -28.24
CA LYS A 227 -9.05 -32.81 -27.33
C LYS A 227 -8.07 -32.71 -26.16
N ALA A 228 -8.54 -32.98 -24.95
CA ALA A 228 -7.65 -33.09 -23.81
C ALA A 228 -6.63 -34.22 -24.06
N PRO A 229 -5.35 -34.06 -23.70
CA PRO A 229 -4.36 -35.11 -23.86
C PRO A 229 -4.82 -36.37 -23.09
N GLY A 230 -5.10 -37.44 -23.82
CA GLY A 230 -5.65 -38.67 -23.25
C GLY A 230 -4.61 -39.46 -22.45
N GLY A 231 -4.96 -39.79 -21.21
CA GLY A 231 -4.31 -40.85 -20.44
C GLY A 231 -3.32 -40.39 -19.37
N GLN A 232 -3.68 -40.65 -18.11
CA GLN A 232 -2.83 -40.82 -16.92
C GLN A 232 -1.43 -40.17 -16.98
N SER A 233 -1.31 -38.92 -16.50
CA SER A 233 0.00 -38.34 -16.19
C SER A 233 0.27 -38.42 -14.69
N ARG A 234 1.31 -39.18 -14.36
CA ARG A 234 2.00 -39.22 -13.08
C ARG A 234 2.34 -37.81 -12.59
N ASN A 235 2.12 -37.60 -11.28
CA ASN A 235 2.81 -36.67 -10.39
C ASN A 235 3.60 -35.54 -11.07
N SER A 236 2.91 -34.45 -11.39
CA SER A 236 3.51 -33.13 -11.43
C SER A 236 3.12 -32.43 -10.13
N THR A 237 4.11 -32.17 -9.29
CA THR A 237 4.01 -31.47 -8.00
C THR A 237 3.47 -30.04 -8.20
N GLY A 238 2.15 -29.91 -8.26
CA GLY A 238 1.45 -28.66 -7.99
C GLY A 238 1.33 -28.49 -6.47
N ARG A 239 1.86 -27.40 -5.93
CA ARG A 239 1.73 -27.06 -4.51
C ARG A 239 0.25 -27.02 -4.12
N PRO A 240 -0.17 -27.67 -3.02
CA PRO A 240 -1.52 -27.52 -2.49
C PRO A 240 -1.74 -26.07 -2.08
N VAL A 241 -2.88 -25.51 -2.51
CA VAL A 241 -3.33 -24.16 -2.15
C VAL A 241 -4.16 -24.31 -0.87
N GLY A 242 -3.71 -23.69 0.22
CA GLY A 242 -4.32 -23.74 1.54
C GLY A 242 -3.41 -24.41 2.57
N ARG A 243 -2.52 -23.64 3.19
CA ARG A 243 -1.82 -24.09 4.41
C ARG A 243 -2.76 -23.92 5.59
N ASP A 244 -2.94 -25.04 6.27
CA ASP A 244 -3.37 -25.22 7.64
C ASP A 244 -2.46 -24.47 8.62
N GLU A 245 -2.76 -23.21 8.89
CA GLU A 245 -2.32 -22.58 10.14
C GLU A 245 -3.57 -22.07 10.87
N TYR A 246 -3.75 -22.51 12.12
CA TYR A 246 -4.90 -22.35 13.02
C TYR A 246 -5.95 -23.47 13.04
N THR A 247 -5.55 -24.70 13.36
CA THR A 247 -6.34 -25.51 14.31
C THR A 247 -5.42 -26.28 15.24
N ARG A 248 -5.53 -26.02 16.55
CA ARG A 248 -4.84 -26.75 17.60
C ARG A 248 -5.50 -28.12 17.75
N ALA A 249 -4.69 -29.18 17.89
CA ALA A 249 -5.17 -30.54 18.14
C ALA A 249 -6.16 -30.56 19.32
N THR A 250 -7.30 -31.25 19.13
CA THR A 250 -8.29 -31.44 20.19
C THR A 250 -8.09 -32.81 20.87
N PRO A 251 -8.54 -32.99 22.12
CA PRO A 251 -8.28 -34.21 22.92
C PRO A 251 -8.91 -35.52 22.41
N ASN A 252 -9.39 -35.61 21.17
CA ASN A 252 -9.98 -36.84 20.60
C ASN A 252 -9.09 -37.53 19.55
N ASP A 253 -7.82 -37.12 19.45
CA ASP A 253 -6.77 -37.82 18.69
C ASP A 253 -6.23 -39.01 19.50
N SER A 254 -6.85 -40.19 19.38
CA SER A 254 -6.35 -41.40 20.06
C SER A 254 -5.22 -42.08 19.25
N ARG A 255 -4.00 -42.02 19.79
CA ARG A 255 -2.88 -42.92 19.43
C ARG A 255 -2.84 -44.08 20.42
N THR A 256 -3.43 -45.21 20.04
CA THR A 256 -3.09 -46.52 20.61
C THR A 256 -3.10 -47.54 19.50
N THR A 257 -1.91 -47.91 19.01
CA THR A 257 -1.70 -49.20 18.36
C THR A 257 -1.34 -50.22 19.45
N PRO A 258 -1.69 -51.51 19.26
CA PRO A 258 -0.61 -52.44 18.99
C PRO A 258 -0.91 -53.48 17.91
N ASN A 259 0.18 -53.86 17.26
CA ASN A 259 0.40 -54.88 16.24
C ASN A 259 -0.21 -56.26 16.61
N PHE A 260 -0.96 -56.89 15.69
CA PHE A 260 -1.00 -58.36 15.57
C PHE A 260 -1.30 -58.73 14.11
N GLY A 261 -0.32 -59.38 13.47
CA GLY A 261 -0.47 -60.00 12.15
C GLY A 261 -1.30 -61.28 12.24
N GLY A 262 -2.19 -61.47 11.28
CA GLY A 262 -3.04 -62.65 11.16
C GLY A 262 -4.21 -62.37 10.23
N SER A 263 -4.14 -62.92 9.03
CA SER A 263 -5.14 -62.86 7.98
C SER A 263 -6.55 -63.25 8.44
N ILE A 264 -7.48 -62.30 8.44
CA ILE A 264 -8.90 -62.58 8.19
C ILE A 264 -9.35 -61.62 7.08
N ASN A 265 -9.48 -62.18 5.88
CA ASN A 265 -10.14 -61.55 4.74
C ASN A 265 -11.64 -61.46 5.06
N ILE A 266 -12.12 -60.26 5.42
CA ILE A 266 -13.56 -59.94 5.45
C ILE A 266 -13.95 -59.38 4.07
N THR A 267 -13.60 -60.10 3.01
CA THR A 267 -13.97 -59.77 1.61
C THR A 267 -15.19 -60.53 1.11
N ASP A 268 -15.70 -61.51 1.87
CA ASP A 268 -16.71 -62.45 1.36
C ASP A 268 -18.13 -62.23 1.93
N GLY A 269 -18.43 -61.09 2.56
CA GLY A 269 -19.76 -60.83 3.17
C GLY A 269 -20.35 -59.43 3.06
N LEU A 270 -19.59 -58.43 2.63
CA LEU A 270 -20.06 -57.05 2.47
C LEU A 270 -19.54 -56.55 1.13
N GLY A 271 -20.37 -56.56 0.09
CA GLY A 271 -20.02 -56.24 -1.30
C GLY A 271 -19.50 -54.81 -1.54
N TYR A 272 -18.35 -54.48 -0.97
CA TYR A 272 -17.55 -53.32 -1.30
C TYR A 272 -16.58 -53.70 -2.40
N THR A 273 -17.02 -53.54 -3.65
CA THR A 273 -16.08 -53.22 -4.72
C THR A 273 -15.57 -51.79 -4.44
N PRO A 274 -14.26 -51.51 -4.55
CA PRO A 274 -13.75 -50.14 -4.51
C PRO A 274 -14.33 -49.41 -5.73
N ARG A 275 -15.39 -48.61 -5.53
CA ARG A 275 -15.99 -47.81 -6.59
C ARG A 275 -15.09 -46.62 -6.89
N SER A 276 -14.81 -46.40 -8.17
CA SER A 276 -14.03 -45.27 -8.68
C SER A 276 -14.57 -43.94 -8.14
N MET A 277 -13.72 -43.15 -7.46
CA MET A 277 -14.07 -41.85 -6.87
C MET A 277 -14.35 -40.74 -7.92
N SER A 278 -14.21 -41.06 -9.20
CA SER A 278 -14.46 -40.16 -10.34
C SER A 278 -15.91 -40.13 -10.84
N GLN A 279 -16.80 -40.97 -10.30
CA GLN A 279 -18.20 -41.06 -10.78
C GLN A 279 -19.13 -40.22 -9.91
N ALA A 280 -19.88 -39.30 -10.54
CA ALA A 280 -20.94 -38.55 -9.89
C ALA A 280 -21.97 -39.50 -9.25
N ARG A 281 -22.44 -39.15 -8.06
CA ARG A 281 -23.43 -39.92 -7.30
C ARG A 281 -24.58 -39.04 -6.85
N PRO A 282 -25.78 -39.59 -6.58
CA PRO A 282 -26.85 -38.83 -5.94
C PRO A 282 -26.34 -38.16 -4.66
N PHE A 283 -26.62 -36.87 -4.49
CA PHE A 283 -26.10 -36.08 -3.37
C PHE A 283 -26.64 -36.59 -2.02
N SER A 284 -27.96 -36.78 -1.94
CA SER A 284 -28.59 -37.36 -0.75
C SER A 284 -29.89 -38.08 -1.10
N LYS A 285 -30.06 -39.30 -0.59
CA LYS A 285 -31.32 -40.05 -0.67
C LYS A 285 -32.46 -39.41 0.14
N SER A 286 -32.14 -38.57 1.12
CA SER A 286 -33.15 -37.87 1.94
C SER A 286 -33.60 -36.54 1.32
N LEU A 287 -32.80 -35.97 0.41
CA LEU A 287 -33.14 -34.72 -0.28
C LEU A 287 -33.68 -34.96 -1.68
N ASN A 288 -33.10 -35.88 -2.45
CA ASN A 288 -33.63 -36.23 -3.76
C ASN A 288 -34.94 -37.00 -3.57
N THR A 289 -36.03 -36.45 -4.09
CA THR A 289 -37.36 -37.04 -3.99
C THR A 289 -37.80 -37.55 -5.36
N ARG A 290 -39.12 -37.71 -5.56
CA ARG A 290 -39.70 -38.00 -6.88
C ARG A 290 -40.11 -36.71 -7.61
N TYR A 291 -39.54 -35.57 -7.20
CA TYR A 291 -39.83 -34.22 -7.70
C TYR A 291 -38.56 -33.59 -8.22
N HIS A 292 -38.68 -32.38 -8.75
CA HIS A 292 -37.52 -31.62 -9.18
C HIS A 292 -36.86 -30.98 -7.97
N GLU A 293 -35.66 -31.44 -7.64
CA GLU A 293 -34.70 -30.75 -6.80
C GLU A 293 -33.78 -29.93 -7.70
N GLY A 294 -33.83 -28.61 -7.50
CA GLY A 294 -33.14 -27.66 -8.35
C GLY A 294 -31.95 -27.01 -7.65
N PRO A 295 -31.51 -25.85 -8.17
CA PRO A 295 -30.38 -25.08 -7.67
C PRO A 295 -30.37 -24.95 -6.14
N ALA A 296 -29.17 -25.07 -5.57
CA ALA A 296 -28.94 -25.12 -4.14
C ALA A 296 -27.72 -24.30 -3.73
N THR A 297 -27.68 -23.94 -2.45
CA THR A 297 -26.56 -23.29 -1.78
C THR A 297 -26.33 -23.90 -0.40
N PHE A 298 -25.12 -23.78 0.12
CA PHE A 298 -24.73 -24.33 1.42
C PHE A 298 -24.26 -23.23 2.36
N SER A 299 -24.39 -23.45 3.68
CA SER A 299 -23.71 -22.62 4.67
C SER A 299 -22.20 -22.76 4.58
N GLY A 300 -21.46 -21.76 5.07
CA GLY A 300 -19.99 -21.74 5.05
C GLY A 300 -19.35 -22.96 5.73
N ASP A 301 -20.02 -23.54 6.74
CA ASP A 301 -19.59 -24.77 7.42
C ASP A 301 -20.06 -26.07 6.73
N GLY A 302 -20.91 -25.97 5.71
CA GLY A 302 -21.50 -27.09 4.97
C GLY A 302 -22.52 -27.92 5.76
N THR A 303 -23.04 -27.41 6.88
CA THR A 303 -24.03 -28.13 7.72
C THR A 303 -25.47 -27.79 7.37
N ARG A 304 -25.73 -26.70 6.64
CA ARG A 304 -27.04 -26.29 6.15
C ARG A 304 -27.05 -26.26 4.62
N ILE A 305 -28.18 -26.64 4.03
CA ILE A 305 -28.46 -26.49 2.61
C ILE A 305 -29.76 -25.71 2.44
N ILE A 306 -29.78 -24.79 1.48
CA ILE A 306 -31.00 -24.16 0.97
C ILE A 306 -31.13 -24.55 -0.50
N PHE A 307 -32.27 -25.07 -0.93
CA PHE A 307 -32.44 -25.58 -2.29
C PHE A 307 -33.84 -25.33 -2.84
N THR A 308 -33.92 -25.29 -4.16
CA THR A 308 -35.19 -25.12 -4.89
C THR A 308 -35.91 -26.45 -4.99
N ARG A 309 -37.21 -26.48 -4.70
CA ARG A 309 -38.07 -27.64 -4.96
C ARG A 309 -39.45 -27.20 -5.43
N ASN A 310 -40.07 -27.98 -6.30
CA ASN A 310 -41.49 -27.81 -6.65
C ASN A 310 -42.37 -27.88 -5.38
N ASN A 311 -43.47 -27.12 -5.35
CA ASN A 311 -44.46 -27.09 -4.26
C ASN A 311 -45.31 -28.38 -4.18
N PHE A 312 -44.61 -29.49 -3.95
CA PHE A 312 -45.16 -30.82 -3.75
C PHE A 312 -44.48 -31.43 -2.52
N ASN A 313 -45.19 -31.44 -1.40
CA ASN A 313 -44.70 -32.03 -0.15
C ASN A 313 -45.73 -33.05 0.40
N ASN A 314 -45.26 -34.18 0.92
CA ASN A 314 -46.10 -35.23 1.55
C ASN A 314 -47.31 -35.72 0.73
N GLY A 315 -47.18 -35.87 -0.59
CA GLY A 315 -48.26 -36.46 -1.41
C GLY A 315 -49.33 -35.49 -1.92
N ARG A 316 -49.23 -34.17 -1.63
CA ARG A 316 -50.20 -33.17 -2.07
C ARG A 316 -49.51 -32.05 -2.87
N ALA A 317 -49.87 -31.92 -4.15
CA ALA A 317 -49.57 -30.71 -4.93
C ALA A 317 -50.47 -29.59 -4.43
N ARG A 318 -49.91 -28.43 -4.07
CA ARG A 318 -50.71 -27.22 -3.88
C ARG A 318 -50.65 -26.43 -5.17
N GLN A 319 -51.73 -26.47 -5.93
CA GLN A 319 -51.87 -25.70 -7.16
C GLN A 319 -52.06 -24.23 -6.80
N SER A 320 -51.32 -23.37 -7.50
CA SER A 320 -51.58 -21.93 -7.49
C SER A 320 -52.95 -21.63 -8.12
N ALA A 321 -53.43 -20.39 -7.99
CA ALA A 321 -54.71 -19.98 -8.58
C ALA A 321 -54.77 -20.15 -10.12
N ASP A 322 -53.62 -20.13 -10.80
CA ASP A 322 -53.43 -20.38 -12.24
C ASP A 322 -53.16 -21.86 -12.58
N GLY A 323 -53.21 -22.78 -11.61
CA GLY A 323 -53.07 -24.22 -11.83
C GLY A 323 -51.63 -24.71 -12.06
N VAL A 324 -50.63 -23.86 -11.84
CA VAL A 324 -49.21 -24.15 -12.02
C VAL A 324 -48.58 -24.60 -10.70
N ASN A 325 -47.65 -25.56 -10.73
CA ASN A 325 -46.89 -25.93 -9.55
C ASN A 325 -45.70 -24.96 -9.40
N LYS A 326 -45.77 -24.05 -8.42
CA LYS A 326 -44.73 -23.02 -8.19
C LYS A 326 -43.50 -23.59 -7.51
N LEU A 327 -42.36 -22.90 -7.66
CA LEU A 327 -41.10 -23.24 -7.00
C LEU A 327 -41.05 -22.64 -5.59
N LYS A 328 -40.41 -23.34 -4.66
CA LYS A 328 -40.18 -22.87 -3.29
C LYS A 328 -38.74 -23.16 -2.85
N LEU A 329 -38.25 -22.34 -1.93
CA LEU A 329 -36.99 -22.60 -1.23
C LEU A 329 -37.21 -23.40 0.05
N TYR A 330 -36.48 -24.51 0.17
CA TYR A 330 -36.44 -25.33 1.38
C TYR A 330 -35.07 -25.26 2.02
N THR A 331 -35.01 -25.33 3.34
CA THR A 331 -33.76 -25.48 4.12
C THR A 331 -33.73 -26.84 4.81
N ALA A 332 -32.55 -27.43 4.95
CA ALA A 332 -32.33 -28.66 5.70
C ALA A 332 -30.97 -28.62 6.43
N GLU A 333 -30.84 -29.45 7.46
CA GLU A 333 -29.64 -29.52 8.31
C GLU A 333 -29.00 -30.91 8.22
N GLN A 334 -27.67 -30.95 8.25
CA GLN A 334 -26.89 -32.18 8.26
C GLN A 334 -26.76 -32.70 9.69
N GLN A 335 -27.33 -33.88 9.95
CA GLN A 335 -27.21 -34.61 11.21
C GLN A 335 -26.77 -36.05 10.95
N SER A 336 -25.63 -36.45 11.52
CA SER A 336 -25.07 -37.80 11.39
C SER A 336 -24.95 -38.31 9.93
N GLY A 337 -24.57 -37.42 9.02
CA GLY A 337 -24.39 -37.74 7.59
C GLY A 337 -25.69 -37.81 6.78
N SER A 338 -26.86 -37.56 7.38
CA SER A 338 -28.14 -37.44 6.69
C SER A 338 -28.66 -36.00 6.76
N TRP A 339 -29.41 -35.57 5.75
CA TRP A 339 -30.11 -34.28 5.78
C TRP A 339 -31.49 -34.47 6.38
N VAL A 340 -31.79 -33.68 7.42
CA VAL A 340 -33.03 -33.71 8.21
C VAL A 340 -33.61 -32.31 8.35
N ASN A 341 -34.75 -32.17 9.03
CA ASN A 341 -35.42 -30.88 9.29
C ASN A 341 -35.74 -30.06 8.03
N VAL A 342 -36.21 -30.74 6.97
CA VAL A 342 -36.58 -30.07 5.71
C VAL A 342 -37.78 -29.16 5.94
N THR A 343 -37.58 -27.84 5.83
CA THR A 343 -38.60 -26.81 6.11
C THR A 343 -38.62 -25.72 5.03
N GLU A 344 -39.78 -25.09 4.80
CA GLU A 344 -39.95 -24.00 3.83
C GLU A 344 -39.40 -22.68 4.40
N LEU A 345 -38.77 -21.86 3.56
CA LEU A 345 -38.39 -20.49 3.93
C LEU A 345 -39.63 -19.59 4.10
N PRO A 346 -39.57 -18.57 4.98
CA PRO A 346 -40.75 -17.82 5.43
C PRO A 346 -41.39 -16.91 4.36
N PHE A 347 -40.68 -16.61 3.28
CA PHE A 347 -41.14 -15.75 2.19
C PHE A 347 -41.60 -16.53 0.95
N ASN A 348 -41.71 -17.86 1.04
CA ASN A 348 -42.34 -18.68 -0.01
C ASN A 348 -43.84 -18.37 -0.15
N SER A 349 -44.39 -18.70 -1.31
CA SER A 349 -45.82 -18.57 -1.60
C SER A 349 -46.33 -19.74 -2.44
N ASP A 350 -47.63 -19.95 -2.39
CA ASP A 350 -48.32 -20.89 -3.29
C ASP A 350 -48.66 -20.21 -4.64
N ASN A 351 -48.58 -18.87 -4.74
CA ASN A 351 -49.02 -18.09 -5.91
C ASN A 351 -47.88 -17.59 -6.80
N PHE A 352 -46.64 -17.60 -6.30
CA PHE A 352 -45.45 -17.19 -7.03
C PHE A 352 -44.30 -18.12 -6.68
N SER A 353 -43.35 -18.24 -7.59
CA SER A 353 -42.13 -19.03 -7.49
C SER A 353 -41.03 -18.28 -6.75
N VAL A 354 -40.30 -19.01 -5.92
CA VAL A 354 -39.07 -18.57 -5.26
C VAL A 354 -38.02 -19.67 -5.46
N GLY A 355 -36.87 -19.32 -6.03
CA GLY A 355 -35.88 -20.31 -6.43
C GLY A 355 -34.48 -19.74 -6.60
N HIS A 356 -33.56 -20.60 -6.99
CA HIS A 356 -32.17 -20.25 -7.34
C HIS A 356 -31.44 -19.52 -6.21
N PRO A 357 -31.32 -20.15 -5.02
CA PRO A 357 -30.75 -19.51 -3.84
C PRO A 357 -29.23 -19.42 -3.95
N SER A 358 -28.67 -18.32 -3.44
CA SER A 358 -27.24 -18.13 -3.26
C SER A 358 -26.96 -17.44 -1.94
N LEU A 359 -26.18 -18.09 -1.08
CA LEU A 359 -25.85 -17.61 0.25
C LEU A 359 -24.48 -16.93 0.26
N SER A 360 -24.37 -15.82 0.99
CA SER A 360 -23.09 -15.16 1.24
C SER A 360 -22.18 -16.05 2.09
N LYS A 361 -20.87 -15.85 1.95
CA LYS A 361 -19.85 -16.64 2.66
C LYS A 361 -19.97 -16.59 4.18
N ASP A 362 -20.49 -15.49 4.72
CA ASP A 362 -20.74 -15.27 6.14
C ASP A 362 -22.14 -15.72 6.58
N ASP A 363 -22.90 -16.36 5.69
CA ASP A 363 -24.27 -16.83 5.89
C ASP A 363 -25.29 -15.72 6.24
N GLN A 364 -24.94 -14.44 6.05
CA GLN A 364 -25.77 -13.30 6.44
C GLN A 364 -26.76 -12.84 5.36
N PHE A 365 -26.46 -13.06 4.08
CA PHE A 365 -27.29 -12.62 2.97
C PHE A 365 -27.67 -13.80 2.08
N LEU A 366 -28.94 -13.86 1.71
CA LEU A 366 -29.48 -14.82 0.76
C LEU A 366 -30.04 -14.05 -0.43
N VAL A 367 -29.40 -14.24 -1.59
CA VAL A 367 -29.86 -13.73 -2.88
C VAL A 367 -30.62 -14.85 -3.60
N PHE A 368 -31.77 -14.54 -4.19
CA PHE A 368 -32.59 -15.54 -4.89
C PHE A 368 -33.47 -14.90 -5.96
N ALA A 369 -33.98 -15.71 -6.89
CA ALA A 369 -34.88 -15.27 -7.96
C ALA A 369 -36.35 -15.52 -7.61
N SER A 370 -37.24 -14.62 -8.02
CA SER A 370 -38.68 -14.77 -7.80
C SER A 370 -39.53 -13.94 -8.79
N ASP A 371 -40.71 -14.44 -9.15
CA ASP A 371 -41.78 -13.73 -9.88
C ASP A 371 -42.80 -13.11 -8.89
N MET A 372 -42.37 -12.78 -7.66
CA MET A 372 -43.28 -12.24 -6.65
C MET A 372 -43.87 -10.87 -7.05
N PRO A 373 -45.13 -10.57 -6.68
CA PRO A 373 -45.76 -9.30 -7.03
C PRO A 373 -44.96 -8.06 -6.57
N GLY A 374 -44.90 -7.05 -7.42
CA GLY A 374 -44.13 -5.82 -7.17
C GLY A 374 -42.70 -5.84 -7.71
N GLY A 375 -42.32 -6.90 -8.43
CA GLY A 375 -41.13 -6.98 -9.27
C GLY A 375 -41.16 -6.09 -10.52
N MET A 376 -40.10 -6.12 -11.32
CA MET A 376 -39.91 -5.28 -12.51
C MET A 376 -40.20 -6.03 -13.82
N GLY A 377 -40.16 -7.37 -13.80
CA GLY A 377 -40.23 -8.20 -15.00
C GLY A 377 -40.81 -9.59 -14.77
N GLY A 378 -40.31 -10.56 -15.54
CA GLY A 378 -40.70 -11.96 -15.45
C GLY A 378 -40.27 -12.59 -14.13
N THR A 379 -38.95 -12.62 -13.89
CA THR A 379 -38.38 -13.00 -12.59
C THR A 379 -37.32 -11.99 -12.21
N ASP A 380 -37.33 -11.57 -10.95
CA ASP A 380 -36.41 -10.57 -10.42
C ASP A 380 -35.52 -11.20 -9.33
N LEU A 381 -34.36 -10.59 -9.10
CA LEU A 381 -33.50 -10.92 -7.96
C LEU A 381 -33.87 -10.11 -6.72
N TYR A 382 -33.95 -10.84 -5.60
CA TYR A 382 -34.22 -10.33 -4.27
C TYR A 382 -33.11 -10.74 -3.31
N VAL A 383 -32.88 -9.92 -2.29
CA VAL A 383 -31.99 -10.22 -1.17
C VAL A 383 -32.77 -10.24 0.14
N SER A 384 -32.48 -11.20 1.00
CA SER A 384 -32.96 -11.28 2.38
C SER A 384 -31.76 -11.42 3.32
N GLN A 385 -31.85 -10.79 4.49
CA GLN A 385 -30.77 -10.79 5.48
C GLN A 385 -31.14 -11.69 6.66
N TRP A 386 -30.15 -12.41 7.20
CA TRP A 386 -30.30 -13.21 8.40
C TRP A 386 -30.12 -12.33 9.64
N GLU A 387 -31.21 -12.03 10.34
CA GLU A 387 -31.22 -11.17 11.51
C GLU A 387 -32.01 -11.83 12.64
N ASN A 388 -31.46 -11.81 13.86
CA ASN A 388 -32.15 -12.34 15.06
C ASN A 388 -32.68 -13.78 14.92
N GLY A 389 -32.00 -14.62 14.14
CA GLY A 389 -32.37 -16.02 13.91
C GLY A 389 -33.49 -16.23 12.88
N GLN A 390 -33.84 -15.21 12.09
CA GLN A 390 -34.84 -15.30 11.02
C GLN A 390 -34.38 -14.55 9.77
N TRP A 391 -34.95 -14.92 8.62
CA TRP A 391 -34.79 -14.18 7.37
C TRP A 391 -35.68 -12.94 7.38
N SER A 392 -35.10 -11.78 7.04
CA SER A 392 -35.82 -10.53 6.89
C SER A 392 -36.72 -10.53 5.65
N LYS A 393 -37.61 -9.54 5.53
CA LYS A 393 -38.47 -9.41 4.35
C LYS A 393 -37.59 -9.19 3.10
N PRO A 394 -37.81 -9.93 2.00
CA PRO A 394 -37.03 -9.78 0.77
C PRO A 394 -37.09 -8.36 0.21
N VAL A 395 -35.94 -7.86 -0.24
CA VAL A 395 -35.75 -6.56 -0.89
C VAL A 395 -35.33 -6.78 -2.34
N ASN A 396 -36.02 -6.16 -3.29
CA ASN A 396 -35.69 -6.24 -4.71
C ASN A 396 -34.35 -5.50 -4.99
N LEU A 397 -33.45 -6.09 -5.79
CA LEU A 397 -32.12 -5.53 -6.09
C LEU A 397 -32.13 -4.30 -7.01
N GLY A 398 -33.30 -3.86 -7.47
CA GLY A 398 -33.50 -2.61 -8.20
C GLY A 398 -33.19 -2.69 -9.70
N GLY A 399 -33.56 -1.62 -10.41
CA GLY A 399 -33.64 -1.59 -11.88
C GLY A 399 -32.31 -1.54 -12.64
N LEU A 400 -31.17 -1.59 -11.94
CA LEU A 400 -29.90 -1.87 -12.60
C LEU A 400 -29.84 -3.37 -12.96
N VAL A 401 -30.14 -4.25 -12.00
CA VAL A 401 -30.10 -5.70 -12.17
C VAL A 401 -31.38 -6.18 -12.84
N ASN A 402 -32.51 -5.79 -12.26
CA ASN A 402 -33.82 -6.31 -12.60
C ASN A 402 -34.41 -5.58 -13.81
N THR A 403 -34.87 -6.34 -14.79
CA THR A 403 -35.35 -5.85 -16.08
C THR A 403 -36.81 -6.25 -16.31
N LYS A 404 -37.29 -6.13 -17.56
CA LYS A 404 -38.59 -6.71 -17.95
C LYS A 404 -38.50 -8.21 -18.25
N GLY A 405 -37.28 -8.73 -18.38
CA GLY A 405 -37.00 -10.14 -18.66
C GLY A 405 -36.94 -10.97 -17.37
N ASN A 406 -36.11 -12.00 -17.41
CA ASN A 406 -35.85 -12.95 -16.33
C ASN A 406 -34.43 -12.77 -15.83
N GLU A 407 -34.28 -12.50 -14.54
CA GLU A 407 -33.00 -12.55 -13.83
C GLU A 407 -32.96 -13.79 -12.94
N LEU A 408 -32.02 -14.70 -13.23
CA LEU A 408 -31.97 -16.05 -12.68
C LEU A 408 -30.56 -16.42 -12.23
N PHE A 409 -30.45 -17.53 -11.49
CA PHE A 409 -29.20 -18.15 -11.07
C PHE A 409 -28.18 -17.16 -10.45
N PRO A 410 -28.57 -16.42 -9.40
CA PRO A 410 -27.62 -15.56 -8.71
C PRO A 410 -26.51 -16.40 -8.07
N PHE A 411 -25.33 -15.83 -7.98
CA PHE A 411 -24.22 -16.32 -7.18
C PHE A 411 -23.55 -15.11 -6.51
N ILE A 412 -23.33 -15.18 -5.20
CA ILE A 412 -22.65 -14.15 -4.43
C ILE A 412 -21.24 -14.61 -4.08
N ASP A 413 -20.23 -13.82 -4.41
CA ASP A 413 -18.83 -14.15 -4.11
C ASP A 413 -18.44 -13.80 -2.66
N GLU A 414 -17.21 -14.12 -2.27
CA GLU A 414 -16.70 -13.87 -0.92
C GLU A 414 -16.58 -12.38 -0.54
N THR A 415 -16.70 -11.47 -1.50
CA THR A 415 -16.67 -10.01 -1.28
C THR A 415 -18.07 -9.38 -1.32
N GLY A 416 -19.10 -10.17 -1.64
CA GLY A 416 -20.49 -9.73 -1.69
C GLY A 416 -20.97 -9.27 -3.08
N ASN A 417 -20.15 -9.39 -4.12
CA ASN A 417 -20.59 -9.08 -5.48
C ASN A 417 -21.46 -10.21 -6.03
N VAL A 418 -22.38 -9.87 -6.94
CA VAL A 418 -23.40 -10.80 -7.42
C VAL A 418 -23.21 -11.07 -8.91
N TYR A 419 -23.10 -12.34 -9.26
CA TYR A 419 -23.20 -12.84 -10.63
C TYR A 419 -24.62 -13.32 -10.86
N PHE A 420 -25.17 -13.12 -12.05
CA PHE A 420 -26.52 -13.59 -12.39
C PHE A 420 -26.67 -13.75 -13.89
N ALA A 421 -27.67 -14.53 -14.31
CA ALA A 421 -28.04 -14.66 -15.72
C ALA A 421 -29.26 -13.79 -16.04
N SER A 422 -29.27 -13.11 -17.19
CA SER A 422 -30.42 -12.30 -17.63
C SER A 422 -30.69 -12.45 -19.12
N ASP A 423 -31.98 -12.49 -19.50
CA ASP A 423 -32.46 -12.43 -20.89
C ASP A 423 -33.09 -11.07 -21.27
N GLY A 424 -33.16 -10.14 -20.30
CA GLY A 424 -33.71 -8.79 -20.51
C GLY A 424 -32.65 -7.70 -20.63
N GLN A 425 -31.42 -7.99 -20.23
CA GLN A 425 -30.25 -7.14 -20.43
C GLN A 425 -29.66 -7.33 -21.84
N LYS A 426 -28.91 -6.34 -22.32
CA LYS A 426 -28.23 -6.46 -23.62
C LYS A 426 -27.04 -7.42 -23.53
N GLY A 427 -27.14 -8.59 -24.16
CA GLY A 427 -26.06 -9.59 -24.23
C GLY A 427 -25.84 -10.19 -25.62
N LEU A 428 -25.30 -11.41 -25.67
CA LEU A 428 -24.94 -12.15 -26.87
C LEU A 428 -25.99 -13.21 -27.28
N GLY A 429 -26.75 -13.75 -26.32
CA GLY A 429 -27.59 -14.93 -26.48
C GLY A 429 -28.97 -14.79 -25.83
N GLY A 430 -29.47 -15.89 -25.28
CA GLY A 430 -30.71 -15.91 -24.50
C GLY A 430 -30.44 -15.40 -23.09
N LEU A 431 -30.17 -16.31 -22.16
CA LEU A 431 -29.59 -15.95 -20.86
C LEU A 431 -28.09 -15.65 -21.02
N ASP A 432 -27.66 -14.48 -20.58
CA ASP A 432 -26.24 -14.10 -20.52
C ASP A 432 -25.81 -13.85 -19.07
N ILE A 433 -24.57 -14.17 -18.71
CA ILE A 433 -24.02 -13.94 -17.37
C ILE A 433 -23.55 -12.49 -17.24
N PHE A 434 -24.03 -11.83 -16.20
CA PHE A 434 -23.65 -10.49 -15.77
C PHE A 434 -22.99 -10.53 -14.39
N TYR A 435 -22.17 -9.53 -14.13
CA TYR A 435 -21.50 -9.28 -12.86
C TYR A 435 -21.95 -7.92 -12.31
N ALA A 436 -22.43 -7.90 -11.08
CA ALA A 436 -22.90 -6.71 -10.38
C ALA A 436 -22.05 -6.45 -9.13
N THR A 437 -21.49 -5.25 -9.02
CA THR A 437 -20.83 -4.80 -7.80
C THR A 437 -21.86 -4.30 -6.79
N VAL A 438 -21.77 -4.75 -5.55
CA VAL A 438 -22.77 -4.46 -4.52
C VAL A 438 -22.11 -3.81 -3.30
N ALA A 439 -22.71 -2.73 -2.81
CA ALA A 439 -22.34 -2.11 -1.54
C ALA A 439 -23.55 -2.17 -0.59
N GLY A 440 -23.47 -3.03 0.43
CA GLY A 440 -24.62 -3.34 1.28
C GLY A 440 -25.71 -4.07 0.49
N THR A 441 -26.87 -3.45 0.30
CA THR A 441 -27.96 -3.97 -0.53
C THR A 441 -28.14 -3.19 -1.84
N SER A 442 -27.22 -2.27 -2.16
CA SER A 442 -27.33 -1.39 -3.32
C SER A 442 -26.31 -1.75 -4.39
N VAL A 443 -26.80 -2.05 -5.59
CA VAL A 443 -26.00 -2.32 -6.77
C VAL A 443 -25.37 -1.02 -7.28
N GLN A 444 -24.06 -1.03 -7.51
CA GLN A 444 -23.29 0.14 -7.95
C GLN A 444 -23.06 0.15 -9.46
N ALA A 445 -22.63 -0.99 -10.01
CA ALA A 445 -22.36 -1.14 -11.43
C ALA A 445 -22.67 -2.56 -11.90
N ILE A 446 -22.88 -2.73 -13.22
CA ILE A 446 -23.10 -4.01 -13.87
C ILE A 446 -22.21 -4.13 -15.10
N GLU A 447 -21.65 -5.32 -15.29
CA GLU A 447 -20.77 -5.70 -16.39
C GLU A 447 -21.34 -6.95 -17.06
N HIS A 448 -21.51 -6.92 -18.39
CA HIS A 448 -21.75 -8.13 -19.18
C HIS A 448 -20.42 -8.88 -19.37
N LEU A 449 -20.36 -10.17 -18.99
CA LEU A 449 -19.12 -10.94 -19.13
C LEU A 449 -18.83 -11.26 -20.60
N ALA A 450 -17.62 -10.98 -21.06
CA ALA A 450 -17.23 -11.25 -22.43
C ALA A 450 -17.14 -12.75 -22.73
N GLY A 451 -17.19 -13.11 -24.01
CA GLY A 451 -16.82 -14.45 -24.45
C GLY A 451 -15.39 -14.81 -24.05
N PRO A 452 -15.09 -16.08 -23.75
CA PRO A 452 -15.97 -17.23 -23.99
C PRO A 452 -16.92 -17.57 -22.83
N ILE A 453 -17.02 -16.76 -21.75
CA ILE A 453 -17.99 -17.04 -20.68
C ILE A 453 -19.42 -16.95 -21.22
N ASN A 454 -19.78 -15.83 -21.86
CA ASN A 454 -21.03 -15.73 -22.63
C ASN A 454 -20.83 -16.15 -24.09
N SER A 455 -21.90 -16.68 -24.66
CA SER A 455 -22.01 -17.23 -26.00
C SER A 455 -23.34 -16.81 -26.63
N PRO A 456 -23.61 -17.13 -27.91
CA PRO A 456 -24.92 -16.89 -28.51
C PRO A 456 -26.07 -17.77 -27.96
N GLN A 457 -25.82 -18.60 -26.96
CA GLN A 457 -26.77 -19.54 -26.34
C GLN A 457 -27.07 -19.12 -24.90
N ASP A 458 -27.73 -19.98 -24.11
CA ASP A 458 -27.96 -19.69 -22.69
C ASP A 458 -26.70 -20.00 -21.88
N ASP A 459 -26.24 -19.03 -21.10
CA ASP A 459 -25.12 -19.11 -20.17
C ASP A 459 -25.58 -18.64 -18.79
N PHE A 460 -25.40 -19.47 -17.77
CA PHE A 460 -25.99 -19.22 -16.44
C PHE A 460 -25.31 -20.02 -15.31
N GLY A 461 -25.71 -19.79 -14.06
CA GLY A 461 -25.28 -20.60 -12.91
C GLY A 461 -23.77 -20.57 -12.67
N LEU A 462 -23.14 -19.39 -12.81
CA LEU A 462 -21.71 -19.22 -12.61
C LEU A 462 -21.37 -19.21 -11.11
N ILE A 463 -20.38 -20.00 -10.72
CA ILE A 463 -19.72 -19.96 -9.41
C ILE A 463 -18.22 -19.72 -9.60
N THR A 464 -17.62 -18.86 -8.78
CA THR A 464 -16.21 -18.49 -8.91
C THR A 464 -15.64 -17.91 -7.62
N ASP A 465 -14.33 -17.66 -7.61
CA ASP A 465 -13.67 -16.81 -6.60
C ASP A 465 -13.83 -15.32 -6.94
N ALA A 466 -13.67 -14.43 -5.96
CA ALA A 466 -13.83 -12.98 -6.16
C ALA A 466 -12.89 -12.40 -7.24
N THR A 467 -11.79 -13.06 -7.55
CA THR A 467 -10.89 -12.61 -8.64
C THR A 467 -11.28 -13.17 -10.01
N ARG A 468 -12.39 -13.91 -10.14
CA ARG A 468 -12.81 -14.61 -11.38
C ARG A 468 -11.68 -15.46 -11.97
N GLN A 469 -10.79 -16.01 -11.14
CA GLN A 469 -9.61 -16.72 -11.64
C GLN A 469 -9.98 -18.11 -12.19
N ALA A 470 -10.88 -18.81 -11.49
CA ALA A 470 -11.42 -20.08 -11.94
C ALA A 470 -12.83 -20.32 -11.38
N GLY A 471 -13.56 -21.22 -12.02
CA GLY A 471 -14.93 -21.51 -11.59
C GLY A 471 -15.64 -22.47 -12.50
N TYR A 472 -16.94 -22.58 -12.29
CA TYR A 472 -17.85 -23.40 -13.08
C TYR A 472 -19.04 -22.57 -13.51
N PHE A 473 -19.63 -22.88 -14.65
CA PHE A 473 -20.89 -22.30 -15.09
C PHE A 473 -21.61 -23.30 -16.00
N SER A 474 -22.89 -23.05 -16.26
CA SER A 474 -23.73 -23.87 -17.12
C SER A 474 -23.90 -23.17 -18.46
N SER A 475 -23.92 -23.91 -19.55
CA SER A 475 -24.16 -23.36 -20.88
C SER A 475 -24.84 -24.34 -21.82
N SER A 476 -25.78 -23.86 -22.63
CA SER A 476 -26.45 -24.63 -23.68
C SER A 476 -25.72 -24.60 -25.03
N ARG A 477 -24.49 -24.05 -25.08
CA ARG A 477 -23.66 -23.98 -26.31
C ARG A 477 -23.38 -25.32 -26.98
N SER A 478 -23.50 -26.42 -26.23
CA SER A 478 -23.30 -27.79 -26.71
C SER A 478 -24.59 -28.48 -27.19
N GLY A 479 -25.74 -27.79 -27.11
CA GLY A 479 -27.06 -28.33 -27.48
C GLY A 479 -27.85 -28.93 -26.30
N SER A 480 -27.23 -29.06 -25.14
CA SER A 480 -27.81 -29.38 -23.82
C SER A 480 -27.21 -28.44 -22.78
N ASP A 481 -27.89 -28.26 -21.64
CA ASP A 481 -27.29 -27.55 -20.51
C ASP A 481 -26.14 -28.39 -19.96
N ASP A 482 -24.92 -27.88 -20.12
CA ASP A 482 -23.68 -28.56 -19.79
C ASP A 482 -22.87 -27.73 -18.79
N ILE A 483 -22.16 -28.38 -17.88
CA ILE A 483 -21.25 -27.70 -16.95
C ILE A 483 -19.87 -27.54 -17.58
N PHE A 484 -19.38 -26.31 -17.59
CA PHE A 484 -18.05 -25.94 -18.03
C PHE A 484 -17.22 -25.50 -16.83
N ARG A 485 -15.95 -25.88 -16.80
CA ARG A 485 -14.97 -25.25 -15.91
C ARG A 485 -14.24 -24.18 -16.68
N PHE A 486 -14.09 -22.99 -16.12
CA PHE A 486 -13.28 -21.94 -16.73
C PHE A 486 -12.01 -21.68 -15.93
N THR A 487 -10.99 -21.19 -16.62
CA THR A 487 -9.75 -20.68 -16.03
C THR A 487 -9.35 -19.43 -16.78
N ARG A 488 -9.13 -18.34 -16.05
CA ARG A 488 -8.65 -17.10 -16.63
C ARG A 488 -7.16 -17.22 -16.98
N GLU A 489 -6.82 -16.95 -18.23
CA GLU A 489 -5.44 -17.03 -18.77
C GLU A 489 -4.79 -15.64 -18.96
N SER A 490 -5.54 -14.57 -18.69
CA SER A 490 -5.02 -13.20 -18.61
C SER A 490 -5.34 -12.56 -17.25
N SER A 491 -4.89 -11.35 -17.04
CA SER A 491 -5.42 -10.48 -15.98
C SER A 491 -6.88 -10.11 -16.27
N LEU A 492 -7.70 -9.83 -15.25
CA LEU A 492 -9.13 -9.47 -15.45
C LEU A 492 -9.29 -8.22 -16.29
N TYR A 493 -8.40 -7.26 -16.06
CA TYR A 493 -8.35 -6.02 -16.81
C TYR A 493 -7.08 -6.03 -17.65
N GLY A 494 -7.22 -5.66 -18.92
CA GLY A 494 -6.07 -5.49 -19.82
C GLY A 494 -5.02 -4.49 -19.32
N CYS A 495 -5.39 -3.65 -18.34
CA CYS A 495 -4.47 -2.89 -17.49
C CYS A 495 -5.16 -2.44 -16.20
N ARG A 496 -4.36 -2.13 -15.19
CA ARG A 496 -4.78 -1.51 -13.93
C ARG A 496 -4.87 0.00 -14.11
N ASN A 497 -6.07 0.55 -14.02
CA ASN A 497 -6.25 1.99 -13.98
C ASN A 497 -5.73 2.53 -12.63
N LEU A 498 -4.77 3.46 -12.71
CA LEU A 498 -4.25 4.19 -11.56
C LEU A 498 -4.52 5.68 -11.74
N ALA A 499 -5.28 6.27 -10.82
CA ALA A 499 -5.43 7.71 -10.68
C ALA A 499 -4.41 8.23 -9.67
N ILE A 500 -3.53 9.15 -10.10
CA ILE A 500 -2.54 9.79 -9.25
C ILE A 500 -2.89 11.25 -9.05
N ARG A 501 -2.91 11.70 -7.79
CA ARG A 501 -2.99 13.12 -7.42
C ARG A 501 -1.64 13.62 -6.93
N LEU A 502 -1.24 14.79 -7.40
CA LEU A 502 -0.06 15.51 -6.95
C LEU A 502 -0.46 16.85 -6.33
N TYR A 503 0.09 17.15 -5.15
CA TYR A 503 -0.28 18.33 -4.34
C TYR A 503 0.89 18.86 -3.53
N ASP A 504 0.82 20.14 -3.14
CA ASP A 504 1.79 20.78 -2.26
C ASP A 504 1.50 20.36 -0.80
N THR A 505 2.46 19.74 -0.13
CA THR A 505 2.28 19.22 1.24
C THR A 505 2.09 20.31 2.31
N GLU A 506 2.44 21.57 2.03
CA GLU A 506 2.27 22.69 2.96
C GLU A 506 0.94 23.40 2.78
N THR A 507 0.44 23.51 1.54
CA THR A 507 -0.79 24.27 1.22
C THR A 507 -1.98 23.39 0.88
N ASP A 508 -1.78 22.09 0.71
CA ASP A 508 -2.78 21.12 0.27
C ASP A 508 -3.40 21.45 -1.11
N GLN A 509 -2.78 22.35 -1.87
CA GLN A 509 -3.23 22.74 -3.21
C GLN A 509 -2.74 21.74 -4.27
N PRO A 510 -3.58 21.42 -5.28
CA PRO A 510 -3.17 20.57 -6.38
C PRO A 510 -2.01 21.19 -7.18
N LEU A 511 -1.11 20.33 -7.66
CA LEU A 511 0.05 20.74 -8.43
C LEU A 511 -0.10 20.37 -9.90
N ASP A 512 -0.37 21.38 -10.71
CA ASP A 512 -0.33 21.30 -12.17
C ASP A 512 1.09 21.15 -12.74
N SER A 513 1.20 20.69 -13.97
CA SER A 513 2.47 20.69 -14.72
C SER A 513 3.64 19.97 -14.00
N VAL A 514 3.36 18.97 -13.15
CA VAL A 514 4.39 18.14 -12.52
C VAL A 514 4.78 17.04 -13.49
N ALA A 515 6.07 16.90 -13.79
CA ALA A 515 6.58 15.81 -14.61
C ALA A 515 6.68 14.53 -13.77
N VAL A 516 6.01 13.46 -14.20
CA VAL A 516 6.04 12.15 -13.55
C VAL A 516 6.70 11.14 -14.48
N GLU A 517 7.86 10.64 -14.08
CA GLU A 517 8.53 9.51 -14.74
C GLU A 517 8.02 8.20 -14.13
N VAL A 518 7.53 7.29 -14.98
CA VAL A 518 7.06 5.96 -14.61
C VAL A 518 8.06 4.91 -15.09
N ARG A 519 8.61 4.14 -14.16
CA ARG A 519 9.53 3.03 -14.45
C ARG A 519 8.92 1.71 -14.01
N ALA A 520 8.77 0.77 -14.94
CA ALA A 520 8.40 -0.61 -14.63
C ALA A 520 9.65 -1.43 -14.24
N ARG A 521 9.51 -2.37 -13.30
CA ARG A 521 10.58 -3.28 -12.88
C ARG A 521 10.58 -4.53 -13.79
N GLY A 522 11.30 -4.45 -14.90
CA GLY A 522 11.51 -5.55 -15.86
C GLY A 522 12.42 -5.13 -17.00
N GLU A 523 13.22 -6.04 -17.56
CA GLU A 523 14.18 -5.72 -18.62
C GLU A 523 13.46 -5.29 -19.91
N GLY A 524 13.91 -4.17 -20.50
CA GLY A 524 13.60 -3.80 -21.89
C GLY A 524 12.43 -2.84 -22.14
N ARG A 525 11.76 -2.29 -21.13
CA ARG A 525 10.69 -1.30 -21.33
C ARG A 525 11.17 0.15 -21.27
N ALA A 526 10.59 0.98 -22.15
CA ALA A 526 10.82 2.41 -22.15
C ALA A 526 10.11 3.07 -20.96
N ASN A 527 10.80 3.99 -20.28
CA ASN A 527 10.19 4.82 -19.25
C ASN A 527 9.12 5.71 -19.88
N GLN A 528 7.98 5.87 -19.20
CA GLN A 528 6.95 6.81 -19.63
C GLN A 528 7.13 8.12 -18.87
N GLN A 529 6.93 9.24 -19.54
CA GLN A 529 6.93 10.56 -18.91
C GLN A 529 5.59 11.22 -19.16
N LEU A 530 4.95 11.64 -18.08
CA LEU A 530 3.62 12.22 -18.10
C LEU A 530 3.60 13.51 -17.29
N VAL A 531 2.56 14.32 -17.48
CA VAL A 531 2.44 15.63 -16.84
C VAL A 531 1.05 15.76 -16.24
N THR A 532 0.95 16.30 -15.03
CA THR A 532 -0.33 16.53 -14.36
C THR A 532 -1.17 17.61 -15.04
N ASP A 533 -2.50 17.45 -14.98
CA ASP A 533 -3.45 18.46 -15.41
C ASP A 533 -3.55 19.64 -14.42
N ARG A 534 -4.44 20.61 -14.69
CA ARG A 534 -4.66 21.78 -13.82
C ARG A 534 -5.17 21.45 -12.42
N ASN A 535 -5.74 20.27 -12.24
CA ASN A 535 -6.23 19.76 -10.95
C ASN A 535 -5.19 18.89 -10.24
N GLY A 536 -3.95 18.84 -10.77
CA GLY A 536 -2.88 18.00 -10.24
C GLY A 536 -3.13 16.50 -10.41
N LEU A 537 -3.97 16.11 -11.36
CA LEU A 537 -4.34 14.72 -11.61
C LEU A 537 -3.58 14.13 -12.80
N LEU A 538 -3.30 12.84 -12.70
CA LEU A 538 -2.71 12.01 -13.74
C LEU A 538 -3.42 10.66 -13.77
N GLN A 539 -3.60 10.10 -14.96
CA GLN A 539 -4.22 8.79 -15.16
C GLN A 539 -3.34 7.88 -16.00
N LEU A 540 -3.31 6.61 -15.59
CA LEU A 540 -2.40 5.62 -16.11
C LEU A 540 -3.09 4.28 -16.27
N CYS A 541 -2.75 3.59 -17.34
CA CYS A 541 -3.09 2.20 -17.59
C CYS A 541 -1.81 1.39 -17.35
N LEU A 542 -1.69 0.79 -16.15
CA LEU A 542 -0.51 0.03 -15.74
C LEU A 542 -0.67 -1.44 -16.09
N GLU A 543 0.41 -2.12 -16.47
CA GLU A 543 0.35 -3.58 -16.60
C GLU A 543 0.02 -4.24 -15.28
N ALA A 544 -0.78 -5.30 -15.35
CA ALA A 544 -0.97 -6.20 -14.23
C ALA A 544 0.33 -6.95 -13.86
N ASP A 545 0.35 -7.47 -12.64
CA ASP A 545 1.42 -8.32 -12.09
C ASP A 545 2.86 -7.74 -12.15
N ASN A 546 2.98 -6.42 -12.11
CA ASN A 546 4.24 -5.69 -12.26
C ASN A 546 4.47 -4.70 -11.10
N ASP A 547 5.73 -4.30 -10.91
CA ASP A 547 6.12 -3.30 -9.92
C ASP A 547 6.53 -2.01 -10.65
N PHE A 548 6.09 -0.86 -10.15
CA PHE A 548 6.29 0.46 -10.74
C PHE A 548 6.94 1.41 -9.74
N ILE A 549 7.79 2.30 -10.25
CA ILE A 549 8.33 3.44 -9.51
C ILE A 549 7.89 4.70 -10.23
N PHE A 550 7.21 5.58 -9.50
CA PHE A 550 6.83 6.91 -9.95
C PHE A 550 7.79 7.92 -9.35
N ARG A 551 8.40 8.74 -10.19
CA ARG A 551 9.25 9.85 -9.79
C ARG A 551 8.64 11.16 -10.27
N ALA A 552 8.15 11.97 -9.33
CA ALA A 552 7.56 13.26 -9.60
C ALA A 552 8.60 14.37 -9.43
N GLU A 553 8.68 15.25 -10.43
CA GLU A 553 9.60 16.37 -10.52
C GLU A 553 8.84 17.64 -10.93
N ARG A 554 9.07 18.72 -10.19
CA ARG A 554 8.58 20.05 -10.53
C ARG A 554 9.60 21.06 -10.06
N ASP A 555 9.82 22.09 -10.86
CA ASP A 555 10.71 23.20 -10.51
C ASP A 555 10.34 23.79 -9.14
N SER A 556 11.37 24.05 -8.33
CA SER A 556 11.21 24.56 -6.95
C SER A 556 10.54 23.60 -5.96
N TYR A 557 10.41 22.32 -6.28
CA TYR A 557 10.01 21.27 -5.34
C TYR A 557 11.10 20.21 -5.19
N VAL A 558 11.12 19.54 -4.05
CA VAL A 558 11.94 18.33 -3.84
C VAL A 558 11.29 17.19 -4.59
N ASN A 559 12.09 16.45 -5.36
CA ASN A 559 11.61 15.28 -6.10
C ASN A 559 11.01 14.26 -5.15
N SER A 560 9.84 13.73 -5.52
CA SER A 560 9.16 12.69 -4.75
C SER A 560 9.23 11.37 -5.52
N THR A 561 9.54 10.27 -4.84
CA THR A 561 9.59 8.94 -5.46
C THR A 561 8.75 7.97 -4.64
N ILE A 562 7.93 7.19 -5.32
CA ILE A 562 7.00 6.26 -4.70
C ILE A 562 6.95 4.96 -5.50
N GLY A 563 6.87 3.84 -4.79
CA GLY A 563 6.71 2.53 -5.39
C GLY A 563 5.26 2.08 -5.34
N PHE A 564 4.83 1.37 -6.36
CA PHE A 564 3.47 0.85 -6.49
C PHE A 564 3.53 -0.53 -7.13
N SER A 565 2.65 -1.45 -6.75
CA SER A 565 2.64 -2.81 -7.32
C SER A 565 1.24 -3.20 -7.73
N THR A 566 1.11 -3.70 -8.95
CA THR A 566 -0.16 -4.21 -9.48
C THR A 566 -0.42 -5.67 -9.15
N ARG A 567 0.55 -6.36 -8.51
CA ARG A 567 0.48 -7.78 -8.12
C ARG A 567 -0.48 -8.07 -6.97
N TYR A 568 -0.82 -7.05 -6.20
CA TYR A 568 -1.61 -7.20 -4.97
C TYR A 568 -2.92 -6.44 -5.02
N LEU A 569 -3.26 -5.89 -6.19
CA LEU A 569 -4.52 -5.19 -6.40
C LEU A 569 -5.59 -6.22 -6.68
N THR A 570 -6.70 -6.11 -5.96
CA THR A 570 -7.92 -6.80 -6.36
C THR A 570 -8.44 -6.20 -7.65
N ASP A 571 -9.24 -7.00 -8.29
CA ASP A 571 -9.77 -6.68 -9.58
C ASP A 571 -10.80 -5.54 -9.52
N ASP A 572 -11.57 -5.45 -8.44
CA ASP A 572 -12.81 -4.65 -8.42
C ASP A 572 -12.67 -3.20 -7.93
N GLN A 573 -11.45 -2.69 -7.70
CA GLN A 573 -11.24 -1.33 -7.17
C GLN A 573 -10.22 -0.56 -8.03
N PRO A 574 -10.53 0.67 -8.48
CA PRO A 574 -9.54 1.49 -9.13
C PRO A 574 -8.47 1.92 -8.13
N SER A 575 -7.22 1.79 -8.54
CA SER A 575 -6.13 2.22 -7.69
C SER A 575 -6.07 3.74 -7.65
N GLN A 576 -5.95 4.28 -6.45
CA GLN A 576 -5.72 5.70 -6.22
C GLN A 576 -4.38 5.87 -5.49
N LEU A 577 -3.63 6.90 -5.87
CA LEU A 577 -2.37 7.23 -5.23
C LEU A 577 -2.26 8.75 -5.08
N GLU A 578 -1.80 9.20 -3.91
CA GLU A 578 -1.50 10.61 -3.66
C GLU A 578 0.01 10.80 -3.44
N LEU A 579 0.62 11.73 -4.19
CA LEU A 579 2.01 12.16 -4.01
C LEU A 579 2.04 13.62 -3.59
N GLY A 580 2.44 13.84 -2.34
CA GLY A 580 2.81 15.16 -1.88
C GLY A 580 4.20 15.55 -2.39
N LEU A 581 4.34 16.76 -2.91
CA LEU A 581 5.62 17.40 -3.15
C LEU A 581 5.81 18.53 -2.14
N THR A 582 7.03 18.64 -1.62
CA THR A 582 7.39 19.68 -0.66
C THR A 582 8.35 20.63 -1.32
N LYS A 583 8.12 21.95 -1.19
CA LYS A 583 9.13 22.93 -1.57
C LYS A 583 10.37 22.70 -0.70
N PRO A 584 11.60 22.69 -1.26
CA PRO A 584 12.76 22.78 -0.42
C PRO A 584 12.57 24.03 0.43
N ALA A 585 12.92 23.96 1.72
CA ALA A 585 13.01 25.17 2.49
C ALA A 585 13.87 26.13 1.66
N VAL A 586 13.30 27.26 1.29
CA VAL A 586 14.16 28.38 0.98
C VAL A 586 14.91 28.56 2.30
N ILE A 587 16.18 28.16 2.34
CA ILE A 587 17.10 28.70 3.32
C ILE A 587 17.22 30.14 2.89
N ILE A 588 16.18 30.91 3.21
CA ILE A 588 16.27 32.33 3.14
C ILE A 588 17.28 32.60 4.24
N ASP A 589 18.45 33.07 3.87
CA ASP A 589 19.36 33.79 4.76
C ASP A 589 18.68 35.07 5.32
N THR A 590 17.35 35.22 5.19
CA THR A 590 16.54 36.08 6.04
C THR A 590 16.15 35.31 7.28
N LEU A 591 16.79 35.71 8.37
CA LEU A 591 16.12 36.01 9.63
C LEU A 591 14.68 36.50 9.39
N GLN A 592 13.71 35.60 9.39
CA GLN A 592 12.32 35.94 9.63
C GLN A 592 12.07 35.80 11.13
N SER A 593 11.95 36.95 11.77
CA SER A 593 11.01 37.26 12.83
C SER A 593 10.53 36.07 13.65
N ALA A 594 11.29 35.71 14.68
CA ALA A 594 10.72 34.99 15.82
C ALA A 594 9.83 35.97 16.60
N SER A 595 8.57 36.09 16.19
CA SER A 595 7.51 36.59 17.05
C SER A 595 7.28 35.57 18.16
N GLY A 596 7.86 35.82 19.33
CA GLY A 596 7.75 34.95 20.50
C GLY A 596 8.39 35.54 21.75
N TYR A 597 7.76 36.59 22.27
CA TYR A 597 7.78 37.06 23.67
C TYR A 597 9.13 37.33 24.37
N GLY A 598 9.48 38.61 24.42
CA GLY A 598 10.33 39.24 25.42
C GLY A 598 10.08 40.75 25.38
N SER A 599 9.26 41.27 26.28
CA SER A 599 9.01 42.71 26.45
C SER A 599 10.33 43.46 26.67
N SER A 600 10.63 44.46 25.84
CA SER A 600 11.63 45.50 26.14
C SER A 600 11.54 46.67 25.16
N GLY A 601 10.92 47.78 25.57
CA GLY A 601 11.20 49.15 25.14
C GLY A 601 10.99 49.52 23.67
N SER A 602 10.19 50.56 23.41
CA SER A 602 10.12 51.21 22.09
C SER A 602 11.52 51.68 21.65
N LEU A 603 12.04 51.15 20.52
CA LEU A 603 13.34 51.53 19.98
C LEU A 603 13.30 52.97 19.45
N THR A 604 14.29 53.79 19.80
CA THR A 604 14.41 55.17 19.30
C THR A 604 15.18 55.27 17.97
N GLN A 605 16.01 54.27 17.64
CA GLN A 605 16.78 54.19 16.39
C GLN A 605 16.93 52.74 15.92
N SER A 606 17.00 52.54 14.61
CA SER A 606 17.26 51.24 14.00
C SER A 606 18.65 50.73 14.39
N ARG A 607 18.79 49.43 14.67
CA ARG A 607 20.05 48.82 15.09
C ARG A 607 20.26 47.46 14.43
N VAL A 608 21.52 47.12 14.15
CA VAL A 608 21.97 45.80 13.73
C VAL A 608 22.55 45.10 14.94
N ARG A 609 22.08 43.90 15.27
CA ARG A 609 22.72 43.01 16.25
C ARG A 609 23.07 41.68 15.61
N GLY A 610 24.02 40.96 16.14
CA GLY A 610 24.33 39.62 15.66
C GLY A 610 25.31 38.93 16.56
N THR A 611 25.56 37.65 16.29
CA THR A 611 26.56 36.84 16.96
C THR A 611 27.59 36.36 15.94
N VAL A 612 28.87 36.35 16.32
CA VAL A 612 29.91 35.72 15.53
C VAL A 612 30.14 34.31 16.07
N LEU A 613 29.89 33.31 15.22
CA LEU A 613 29.96 31.90 15.57
C LEU A 613 31.09 31.20 14.82
N ARG A 614 31.65 30.14 15.41
CA ARG A 614 32.54 29.22 14.69
C ARG A 614 31.72 28.42 13.68
N ASP A 615 32.28 28.22 12.49
CA ASP A 615 31.54 27.52 11.44
C ASP A 615 31.31 26.03 11.76
N ARG A 616 32.29 25.37 12.42
CA ARG A 616 32.25 23.94 12.75
C ARG A 616 31.20 23.56 13.81
N ASP A 617 31.24 24.17 14.99
CA ASP A 617 30.47 23.74 16.17
C ASP A 617 29.42 24.76 16.62
N ARG A 618 29.28 25.87 15.88
CA ARG A 618 28.36 26.98 16.17
C ARG A 618 28.57 27.61 17.55
N ARG A 619 29.73 27.41 18.18
CA ARG A 619 30.08 28.09 19.44
C ARG A 619 30.35 29.57 19.19
N PRO A 620 29.92 30.46 20.09
CA PRO A 620 30.22 31.88 19.98
C PRO A 620 31.72 32.16 20.06
N ILE A 621 32.17 33.15 19.30
CA ILE A 621 33.56 33.61 19.27
C ILE A 621 33.59 34.99 19.92
N GLU A 622 34.10 35.06 21.15
CA GLU A 622 34.43 36.30 21.85
C GLU A 622 35.60 37.03 21.18
N GLY A 623 35.70 38.35 21.27
CA GLY A 623 36.91 39.07 20.86
C GLY A 623 37.10 39.19 19.35
N VAL A 624 36.05 39.07 18.55
CA VAL A 624 36.08 39.27 17.09
C VAL A 624 35.91 40.75 16.78
N LEU A 625 36.80 41.33 15.98
CA LEU A 625 36.64 42.69 15.46
C LEU A 625 35.60 42.70 14.34
N VAL A 626 34.45 43.30 14.59
CA VAL A 626 33.38 43.51 13.62
C VAL A 626 33.40 44.96 13.15
N LYS A 627 33.39 45.22 11.84
CA LYS A 627 33.30 46.55 11.23
C LYS A 627 32.03 46.65 10.40
N LEU A 628 31.27 47.73 10.58
CA LEU A 628 30.11 48.09 9.78
C LEU A 628 30.45 49.34 8.96
N LYS A 629 30.47 49.20 7.64
CA LYS A 629 30.60 50.29 6.68
C LYS A 629 29.20 50.68 6.18
N ASN A 630 28.86 51.96 6.26
CA ASN A 630 27.70 52.51 5.56
C ASN A 630 28.08 52.72 4.08
N ASP A 631 27.36 52.07 3.17
CA ASP A 631 27.67 52.13 1.74
C ASP A 631 27.13 53.40 1.06
N CYS A 632 26.31 54.21 1.76
CA CYS A 632 25.89 55.53 1.29
C CYS A 632 26.96 56.62 1.48
N ASP A 633 27.53 56.72 2.68
CA ASP A 633 28.43 57.82 3.08
C ASP A 633 29.89 57.36 3.28
N GLY A 634 30.13 56.05 3.23
CA GLY A 634 31.44 55.45 3.41
C GLY A 634 31.92 55.38 4.87
N GLN A 635 31.14 55.83 5.86
CA GLN A 635 31.53 55.80 7.26
C GLN A 635 31.71 54.36 7.77
N ILE A 636 32.76 54.12 8.54
CA ILE A 636 33.05 52.81 9.13
C ILE A 636 32.99 52.91 10.65
N ARG A 637 32.18 52.04 11.27
CA ARG A 637 32.13 51.83 12.72
C ARG A 637 32.67 50.45 13.05
N SER A 638 33.27 50.29 14.22
CA SER A 638 33.79 48.99 14.65
C SER A 638 33.42 48.68 16.09
N THR A 639 33.24 47.40 16.39
CA THR A 639 33.04 46.88 17.75
C THR A 639 33.70 45.52 17.87
N THR A 640 33.85 45.03 19.09
CA THR A 640 34.40 43.71 19.38
C THR A 640 33.32 42.84 20.01
N THR A 641 33.25 41.55 19.65
CA THR A 641 32.23 40.66 20.20
C THR A 641 32.42 40.34 21.68
N GLY A 642 31.32 40.23 22.43
CA GLY A 642 31.30 39.80 23.83
C GLY A 642 31.50 38.29 24.03
N PRO A 643 31.49 37.78 25.28
CA PRO A 643 31.69 36.36 25.60
C PRO A 643 30.69 35.40 24.93
N ASP A 644 29.48 35.87 24.67
CA ASP A 644 28.42 35.18 23.93
C ASP A 644 28.50 35.37 22.41
N GLY A 645 29.61 35.97 21.92
CA GLY A 645 29.85 36.25 20.52
C GLY A 645 29.03 37.42 19.98
N SER A 646 28.26 38.12 20.82
CA SER A 646 27.34 39.17 20.37
C SER A 646 28.03 40.49 20.01
N TYR A 647 27.45 41.22 19.07
CA TYR A 647 27.83 42.58 18.70
C TYR A 647 26.58 43.42 18.34
N THR A 648 26.70 44.75 18.38
CA THR A 648 25.59 45.65 18.00
C THR A 648 26.10 46.96 17.38
N PHE A 649 25.38 47.48 16.40
CA PHE A 649 25.57 48.79 15.77
C PHE A 649 24.25 49.53 15.62
N THR A 650 24.25 50.85 15.70
CA THR A 650 23.12 51.67 15.24
C THR A 650 23.23 51.96 13.74
N ILE A 651 22.09 51.91 13.04
CA ILE A 651 22.01 52.14 11.59
C ILE A 651 20.94 53.19 11.26
N THR A 652 21.12 53.88 10.15
CA THR A 652 20.16 54.79 9.56
C THR A 652 19.38 54.09 8.45
N GLU A 653 18.07 54.33 8.41
CA GLU A 653 17.21 53.79 7.36
C GLU A 653 17.55 54.41 5.99
N GLY A 654 17.25 53.68 4.91
CA GLY A 654 17.51 54.12 3.54
C GLY A 654 18.89 53.76 2.96
N CYS A 655 19.83 53.25 3.78
CA CYS A 655 21.20 52.92 3.35
C CYS A 655 21.53 51.42 3.40
N ASP A 656 22.32 50.98 2.42
CA ASP A 656 22.97 49.67 2.45
C ASP A 656 24.19 49.71 3.38
N TYR A 657 24.52 48.59 4.00
CA TYR A 657 25.72 48.46 4.83
C TYR A 657 26.53 47.22 4.47
N THR A 658 27.85 47.32 4.60
CA THR A 658 28.77 46.20 4.51
C THR A 658 29.35 45.89 5.88
N LEU A 659 29.07 44.70 6.40
CA LEU A 659 29.55 44.18 7.67
C LEU A 659 30.73 43.25 7.44
N SER A 660 31.81 43.36 8.22
CA SER A 660 32.96 42.46 8.15
C SER A 660 33.43 42.05 9.55
N ALA A 661 33.72 40.77 9.75
CA ALA A 661 34.30 40.23 10.98
C ALA A 661 35.68 39.66 10.71
N SER A 662 36.62 39.96 11.60
CA SER A 662 38.01 39.47 11.53
C SER A 662 38.54 39.19 12.93
N LYS A 663 39.29 38.10 13.09
CA LYS A 663 40.00 37.75 14.32
C LYS A 663 41.24 36.92 13.99
N GLU A 664 42.33 37.13 14.71
CA GLU A 664 43.57 36.37 14.52
C GLU A 664 43.32 34.84 14.63
N LYS A 665 43.85 34.04 13.69
CA LYS A 665 43.64 32.58 13.56
C LYS A 665 42.23 32.15 13.12
N TYR A 666 41.37 33.10 12.74
CA TYR A 666 40.06 32.89 12.13
C TYR A 666 39.98 33.60 10.77
N GLY A 667 39.17 33.09 9.84
CA GLY A 667 38.94 33.71 8.52
C GLY A 667 38.09 34.98 8.60
N THR A 668 38.33 35.93 7.68
CA THR A 668 37.52 37.15 7.57
C THR A 668 36.20 36.90 6.82
N ASN A 669 35.06 37.19 7.44
CA ASN A 669 33.74 37.04 6.80
C ASN A 669 33.10 38.42 6.59
N THR A 670 32.65 38.70 5.37
CA THR A 670 31.92 39.92 5.01
C THR A 670 30.49 39.59 4.59
N SER A 671 29.50 40.33 5.09
CA SER A 671 28.07 40.24 4.75
C SER A 671 27.52 41.63 4.36
N LYS A 672 26.47 41.67 3.55
CA LYS A 672 25.79 42.92 3.16
C LYS A 672 24.40 42.99 3.80
N ILE A 673 24.08 44.15 4.35
CA ILE A 673 22.77 44.47 4.90
C ILE A 673 22.09 45.41 3.91
N LYS A 674 20.98 44.96 3.34
CA LYS A 674 20.20 45.77 2.40
C LYS A 674 19.45 46.88 3.13
N ARG A 675 19.25 48.00 2.44
CA ARG A 675 18.56 49.19 2.93
C ARG A 675 17.20 48.86 3.55
N LEU A 676 16.99 49.39 4.75
CA LEU A 676 15.68 49.37 5.40
C LEU A 676 14.77 50.47 4.81
N PRO A 677 13.49 50.19 4.52
CA PRO A 677 12.55 51.20 4.05
C PRO A 677 12.31 52.30 5.11
N THR A 678 12.39 53.57 4.70
CA THR A 678 12.22 54.77 5.54
C THR A 678 10.81 54.99 6.10
N ARG A 679 9.81 54.20 5.65
CA ARG A 679 8.41 54.30 6.12
C ARG A 679 8.08 53.38 7.27
N SER A 680 9.02 52.54 7.68
CA SER A 680 8.81 51.60 8.78
C SER A 680 9.71 52.02 9.91
N GLY A 681 9.14 52.56 10.99
CA GLY A 681 9.89 53.09 12.15
C GLY A 681 10.92 52.12 12.74
N PRO A 682 11.68 52.53 13.77
CA PRO A 682 12.92 51.88 14.18
C PRO A 682 12.87 50.35 14.23
N LYS A 683 13.77 49.71 13.47
CA LYS A 683 13.85 48.25 13.34
C LYS A 683 15.15 47.70 13.88
N GLU A 684 15.04 46.50 14.44
CA GLU A 684 16.19 45.69 14.76
C GLU A 684 16.47 44.69 13.63
N VAL A 685 17.70 44.68 13.14
CA VAL A 685 18.19 43.78 12.10
C VAL A 685 19.16 42.81 12.74
N ALA A 686 18.85 41.52 12.72
CA ALA A 686 19.80 40.50 13.10
C ALA A 686 20.81 40.26 11.95
N ALA A 687 22.07 39.91 12.24
CA ALA A 687 23.09 39.64 11.23
C ALA A 687 24.20 38.72 11.75
N ASP A 688 23.93 37.44 11.94
CA ASP A 688 24.98 36.53 12.45
C ASP A 688 26.11 36.32 11.42
N LEU A 689 27.35 36.20 11.90
CA LEU A 689 28.54 35.96 11.09
C LEU A 689 29.20 34.64 11.47
N ARG A 690 29.86 34.00 10.50
CA ARG A 690 30.51 32.69 10.68
C ARG A 690 31.99 32.79 10.33
N LEU A 691 32.89 32.35 11.22
CA LEU A 691 34.32 32.32 10.92
C LEU A 691 34.85 30.89 10.89
N LEU A 692 35.67 30.60 9.88
CA LEU A 692 36.48 29.39 9.82
C LEU A 692 37.70 29.53 10.73
N SER A 693 38.08 28.46 11.43
CA SER A 693 39.26 28.41 12.30
C SER A 693 40.32 27.45 11.77
N VAL A 694 41.58 27.69 12.10
CA VAL A 694 42.69 26.77 11.76
C VAL A 694 42.43 25.41 12.41
N GLY A 695 42.47 24.33 11.61
CA GLY A 695 42.15 22.97 12.04
C GLY A 695 40.71 22.51 11.77
N ASP A 696 39.82 23.38 11.30
CA ASP A 696 38.46 22.98 10.90
C ASP A 696 38.50 21.99 9.72
N ILE A 697 37.64 20.98 9.77
CA ILE A 697 37.39 20.06 8.66
C ILE A 697 36.13 20.56 7.95
N VAL A 698 36.32 21.10 6.74
CA VAL A 698 35.24 21.46 5.84
C VAL A 698 34.81 20.18 5.14
N THR A 699 33.69 19.62 5.57
CA THR A 699 33.03 18.52 4.88
C THR A 699 32.17 19.09 3.76
N ILE A 700 32.42 18.67 2.53
CA ILE A 700 31.58 18.97 1.38
C ILE A 700 30.80 17.70 1.07
N ASP A 701 29.54 17.86 0.65
CA ASP A 701 28.68 16.73 0.30
C ASP A 701 29.34 15.83 -0.75
N ASN A 702 29.13 14.52 -0.60
CA ASN A 702 29.90 13.42 -1.16
C ASN A 702 30.44 13.64 -2.59
N ILE A 703 31.77 13.70 -2.71
CA ILE A 703 32.49 13.53 -3.98
C ILE A 703 32.50 12.04 -4.31
N TYR A 704 31.54 11.60 -5.12
CA TYR A 704 31.48 10.20 -5.57
C TYR A 704 32.56 9.93 -6.62
N TYR A 705 33.24 8.79 -6.47
CA TYR A 705 34.13 8.20 -7.47
C TYR A 705 33.52 6.87 -7.93
N ASP A 706 33.53 6.59 -9.22
CA ASP A 706 33.16 5.26 -9.71
C ASP A 706 34.25 4.24 -9.31
N LEU A 707 33.87 2.96 -9.27
CA LEU A 707 34.78 1.84 -8.97
C LEU A 707 35.98 1.89 -9.94
N ASP A 708 37.19 1.93 -9.39
CA ASP A 708 38.47 1.97 -10.12
C ASP A 708 38.68 3.17 -11.09
N ARG A 709 37.98 4.30 -10.87
CA ARG A 709 38.22 5.53 -11.65
C ARG A 709 38.70 6.70 -10.80
N THR A 710 39.67 7.43 -11.33
CA THR A 710 40.24 8.66 -10.74
C THR A 710 39.65 9.94 -11.34
N ALA A 711 38.77 9.83 -12.34
CA ALA A 711 38.15 10.97 -13.01
C ALA A 711 37.05 11.57 -12.12
N LEU A 712 37.07 12.89 -11.95
CA LEU A 712 36.03 13.63 -11.23
C LEU A 712 34.75 13.67 -12.07
N ARG A 713 33.64 13.23 -11.48
CA ARG A 713 32.30 13.31 -12.08
C ARG A 713 31.78 14.76 -12.14
N ALA A 714 30.77 15.03 -12.96
CA ALA A 714 30.22 16.37 -13.14
C ALA A 714 29.49 16.89 -11.88
N ASP A 715 28.91 16.00 -11.07
CA ASP A 715 28.34 16.29 -9.75
C ASP A 715 29.43 16.72 -8.75
N ALA A 716 30.55 16.01 -8.70
CA ALA A 716 31.71 16.36 -7.88
C ALA A 716 32.30 17.74 -8.25
N SER A 717 32.27 18.10 -9.53
CA SER A 717 32.75 19.41 -9.99
C SER A 717 31.95 20.58 -9.41
N ARG A 718 30.62 20.44 -9.29
CA ARG A 718 29.75 21.48 -8.70
C ARG A 718 30.04 21.70 -7.22
N GLU A 719 30.30 20.63 -6.49
CA GLU A 719 30.66 20.70 -5.08
C GLU A 719 32.06 21.29 -4.87
N LEU A 720 33.02 20.94 -5.73
CA LEU A 720 34.35 21.55 -5.72
C LEU A 720 34.32 23.03 -6.10
N ASP A 721 33.40 23.49 -6.93
CA ASP A 721 33.22 24.90 -7.23
C ASP A 721 32.80 25.73 -5.99
N LYS A 722 32.07 25.13 -5.03
CA LYS A 722 31.80 25.78 -3.72
C LYS A 722 33.07 25.96 -2.90
N LEU A 723 33.97 24.98 -2.93
CA LEU A 723 35.29 25.09 -2.29
C LEU A 723 36.15 26.16 -2.98
N VAL A 724 36.13 26.22 -4.31
CA VAL A 724 36.82 27.26 -5.08
C VAL A 724 36.30 28.64 -4.67
N ALA A 725 34.99 28.84 -4.57
CA ALA A 725 34.40 30.09 -4.11
C ALA A 725 34.87 30.45 -2.69
N THR A 726 34.93 29.47 -1.79
CA THR A 726 35.44 29.65 -0.43
C THR A 726 36.93 30.04 -0.42
N MET A 727 37.78 29.32 -1.17
CA MET A 727 39.21 29.63 -1.25
C MET A 727 39.53 30.96 -1.96
N ARG A 728 38.62 31.45 -2.81
CA ARG A 728 38.68 32.82 -3.36
C ARG A 728 38.26 33.86 -2.34
N ARG A 729 37.22 33.57 -1.54
CA ARG A 729 36.76 34.43 -0.45
C ARG A 729 37.81 34.57 0.66
N TYR A 730 38.60 33.53 0.90
CA TYR A 730 39.70 33.53 1.86
C TYR A 730 41.05 33.34 1.13
N PRO A 731 41.68 34.41 0.58
CA PRO A 731 42.91 34.29 -0.21
C PRO A 731 44.12 33.69 0.52
N SER A 732 44.13 33.76 1.85
CA SER A 732 45.16 33.20 2.72
C SER A 732 44.87 31.78 3.22
N LEU A 733 43.71 31.21 2.86
CA LEU A 733 43.31 29.86 3.27
C LEU A 733 44.20 28.80 2.61
N VAL A 734 44.85 27.98 3.42
CA VAL A 734 45.62 26.80 3.02
C VAL A 734 44.88 25.57 3.52
N ILE A 735 44.65 24.59 2.63
CA ILE A 735 43.89 23.37 2.95
C ILE A 735 44.71 22.10 2.69
N GLU A 736 44.38 21.03 3.40
CA GLU A 736 44.79 19.65 3.15
C GLU A 736 43.60 18.84 2.68
N ILE A 737 43.71 18.23 1.50
CA ILE A 737 42.72 17.30 0.95
C ILE A 737 43.05 15.92 1.49
N ARG A 738 42.08 15.29 2.15
CA ARG A 738 42.20 13.95 2.75
C ARG A 738 41.20 13.02 2.10
N SER A 739 41.67 12.07 1.31
CA SER A 739 40.77 11.10 0.66
C SER A 739 40.83 9.75 1.36
N HIS A 740 39.70 9.06 1.37
CA HIS A 740 39.49 7.79 2.06
C HIS A 740 38.90 6.73 1.11
N THR A 741 39.04 5.46 1.48
CA THR A 741 38.39 4.31 0.84
C THR A 741 37.50 3.58 1.84
N ASP A 742 36.67 2.66 1.34
CA ASP A 742 36.06 1.64 2.20
C ASP A 742 37.07 0.51 2.47
N SER A 743 36.67 -0.44 3.30
CA SER A 743 37.46 -1.60 3.74
C SER A 743 37.58 -2.74 2.72
N ARG A 744 37.04 -2.56 1.50
CA ARG A 744 37.09 -3.64 0.50
C ARG A 744 38.36 -3.51 -0.31
N GLY A 745 39.12 -4.60 -0.39
CA GLY A 745 40.38 -4.69 -1.12
C GLY A 745 41.59 -4.59 -0.20
N GLU A 746 42.78 -4.74 -0.78
CA GLU A 746 44.03 -4.71 -0.03
C GLU A 746 44.33 -3.30 0.51
N ALA A 747 44.81 -3.21 1.75
CA ALA A 747 45.12 -1.94 2.41
C ALA A 747 46.11 -1.06 1.63
N THR A 748 47.08 -1.70 0.95
CA THR A 748 48.06 -1.03 0.08
C THR A 748 47.40 -0.43 -1.16
N TYR A 749 46.50 -1.17 -1.79
CA TYR A 749 45.71 -0.69 -2.93
C TYR A 749 44.81 0.48 -2.52
N ASN A 750 44.15 0.39 -1.37
CA ASN A 750 43.29 1.43 -0.82
C ASN A 750 44.06 2.72 -0.50
N ARG A 751 45.30 2.60 -0.02
CA ARG A 751 46.23 3.73 0.17
C ARG A 751 46.57 4.43 -1.15
N ASP A 752 46.86 3.68 -2.20
CA ASP A 752 47.19 4.23 -3.51
C ASP A 752 45.97 4.86 -4.19
N LEU A 753 44.81 4.22 -4.10
CA LEU A 753 43.55 4.73 -4.63
C LEU A 753 43.16 6.06 -4.00
N SER A 754 43.17 6.14 -2.67
CA SER A 754 42.90 7.40 -1.96
C SER A 754 43.91 8.50 -2.31
N THR A 755 45.20 8.16 -2.49
CA THR A 755 46.22 9.13 -2.90
C THR A 755 45.94 9.70 -4.29
N ARG A 756 45.55 8.85 -5.24
CA ARG A 756 45.16 9.28 -6.59
C ARG A 756 43.92 10.19 -6.55
N ARG A 757 42.93 9.86 -5.72
CA ARG A 757 41.71 10.68 -5.51
C ARG A 757 42.03 12.07 -4.97
N ALA A 758 42.88 12.17 -3.95
CA ALA A 758 43.28 13.46 -3.38
C ALA A 758 44.02 14.34 -4.40
N LYS A 759 44.91 13.74 -5.20
CA LYS A 759 45.64 14.42 -6.28
C LYS A 759 44.70 14.92 -7.39
N ALA A 760 43.67 14.16 -7.75
CA ALA A 760 42.69 14.57 -8.75
C ALA A 760 41.92 15.83 -8.31
N VAL A 761 41.53 15.90 -7.04
CA VAL A 761 40.87 17.09 -6.48
C VAL A 761 41.82 18.29 -6.45
N ALA A 762 43.08 18.09 -6.07
CA ALA A 762 44.09 19.15 -6.10
C ALA A 762 44.30 19.72 -7.52
N ALA A 763 44.34 18.84 -8.53
CA ALA A 763 44.46 19.24 -9.93
C ALA A 763 43.26 20.07 -10.40
N TYR A 764 42.05 19.70 -9.97
CA TYR A 764 40.83 20.46 -10.27
C TYR A 764 40.84 21.86 -9.63
N LEU A 765 41.19 21.97 -8.35
CA LEU A 765 41.28 23.28 -7.69
C LEU A 765 42.34 24.17 -8.37
N ALA A 766 43.46 23.56 -8.79
CA ALA A 766 44.51 24.26 -9.54
C ALA A 766 44.02 24.74 -10.91
N SER A 767 43.23 23.94 -11.64
CA SER A 767 42.66 24.35 -12.93
C SER A 767 41.66 25.50 -12.80
N LYS A 768 41.01 25.65 -11.64
CA LYS A 768 40.12 26.78 -11.30
C LYS A 768 40.87 28.01 -10.75
N GLY A 769 42.20 28.01 -10.80
CA GLY A 769 43.05 29.16 -10.46
C GLY A 769 43.48 29.23 -9.00
N ILE A 770 43.29 28.18 -8.19
CA ILE A 770 43.82 28.13 -6.83
C ILE A 770 45.28 27.70 -6.86
N SER A 771 46.18 28.48 -6.24
CA SER A 771 47.61 28.17 -6.20
C SER A 771 47.88 26.82 -5.54
N ARG A 772 48.68 25.96 -6.18
CA ARG A 772 49.10 24.66 -5.61
C ARG A 772 49.80 24.77 -4.25
N ARG A 773 50.44 25.91 -3.96
CA ARG A 773 51.07 26.17 -2.65
C ARG A 773 50.05 26.24 -1.51
N ARG A 774 48.77 26.41 -1.82
CA ARG A 774 47.65 26.49 -0.86
C ARG A 774 46.95 25.14 -0.66
N ILE A 775 47.42 24.08 -1.30
CA ILE A 775 46.76 22.77 -1.34
C ILE A 775 47.79 21.68 -1.00
N ALA A 776 47.56 20.98 0.12
CA ALA A 776 48.20 19.70 0.43
C ALA A 776 47.25 18.54 0.07
N SER A 777 47.77 17.35 -0.20
CA SER A 777 46.96 16.19 -0.58
C SER A 777 47.50 14.91 0.06
N THR A 778 46.63 14.19 0.76
CA THR A 778 46.96 13.01 1.56
C THR A 778 45.96 11.89 1.29
N GLY A 779 46.44 10.70 0.92
CA GLY A 779 45.63 9.49 0.84
C GLY A 779 45.65 8.71 2.15
N LEU A 780 44.48 8.55 2.77
CA LEU A 780 44.33 7.88 4.06
C LEU A 780 43.93 6.39 3.94
N GLY A 781 43.61 5.92 2.73
CA GLY A 781 43.08 4.58 2.50
C GLY A 781 41.88 4.28 3.40
N GLU A 782 41.85 3.07 3.94
CA GLU A 782 40.82 2.62 4.89
C GLU A 782 41.20 2.85 6.35
N SER A 783 42.34 3.50 6.65
CA SER A 783 42.83 3.59 8.04
C SER A 783 42.03 4.52 8.96
N MET A 784 40.98 5.16 8.45
CA MET A 784 40.13 6.14 9.15
C MET A 784 38.66 5.97 8.72
N LEU A 785 38.08 4.82 9.03
CA LEU A 785 36.66 4.52 8.79
C LEU A 785 35.77 5.36 9.72
N VAL A 786 34.58 5.74 9.26
CA VAL A 786 33.58 6.52 10.02
C VAL A 786 32.47 5.64 10.60
N ASN A 787 32.55 4.33 10.36
CA ASN A 787 31.63 3.33 10.85
C ASN A 787 32.39 2.03 11.16
N ASN A 788 31.66 1.01 11.61
CA ASN A 788 32.22 -0.26 12.06
C ASN A 788 32.55 -1.23 10.91
N CYS A 789 32.59 -0.76 9.65
CA CYS A 789 32.86 -1.60 8.49
C CYS A 789 34.34 -1.85 8.30
N ILE A 790 34.95 -2.53 9.27
CA ILE A 790 36.32 -3.05 9.19
C ILE A 790 36.35 -4.35 8.37
N ASP A 791 37.56 -4.80 8.03
CA ASP A 791 37.77 -6.03 7.25
C ASP A 791 37.10 -7.24 7.90
N GLY A 792 36.41 -8.04 7.09
CA GLY A 792 35.69 -9.23 7.54
C GLY A 792 34.29 -8.98 8.14
N ILE A 793 33.87 -7.72 8.31
CA ILE A 793 32.50 -7.38 8.72
C ILE A 793 31.61 -7.18 7.49
N ILE A 794 30.47 -7.88 7.44
CA ILE A 794 29.46 -7.70 6.40
C ILE A 794 28.77 -6.35 6.60
N CYS A 795 28.95 -5.44 5.65
CA CYS A 795 28.37 -4.10 5.67
C CYS A 795 27.51 -3.82 4.44
N THR A 796 26.57 -2.89 4.59
CA THR A 796 25.73 -2.42 3.50
C THR A 796 26.51 -1.51 2.54
N GLU A 797 26.06 -1.37 1.30
CA GLU A 797 26.72 -0.50 0.32
C GLU A 797 26.70 0.98 0.77
N GLY A 798 25.65 1.42 1.47
CA GLY A 798 25.57 2.76 2.04
C GLY A 798 26.62 3.00 3.14
N GLU A 799 26.94 1.98 3.92
CA GLU A 799 28.02 2.06 4.91
C GLU A 799 29.40 2.12 4.26
N HIS A 800 29.65 1.29 3.25
CA HIS A 800 30.88 1.40 2.45
C HIS A 800 30.98 2.77 1.77
N GLN A 801 29.87 3.29 1.24
CA GLN A 801 29.83 4.61 0.59
C GLN A 801 30.17 5.76 1.55
N ARG A 802 29.78 5.69 2.83
CA ARG A 802 30.18 6.70 3.84
C ARG A 802 31.69 6.71 4.10
N ASN A 803 32.38 5.58 3.92
CA ASN A 803 33.84 5.53 4.06
C ASN A 803 34.57 6.07 2.81
N ARG A 804 33.97 5.94 1.62
CA ARG A 804 34.49 6.50 0.35
C ARG A 804 34.26 8.02 0.25
N ARG A 805 35.04 8.80 0.99
CA ARG A 805 34.87 10.26 1.10
C ARG A 805 36.17 11.03 0.91
N THR A 806 36.04 12.34 0.66
CA THR A 806 37.15 13.29 0.68
C THR A 806 36.81 14.45 1.62
N GLU A 807 37.71 14.74 2.55
CA GLU A 807 37.60 15.80 3.55
C GLU A 807 38.62 16.91 3.27
N PHE A 808 38.34 18.13 3.71
CA PHE A 808 39.24 19.27 3.56
C PHE A 808 39.59 19.83 4.93
N LYS A 809 40.84 19.73 5.35
CA LYS A 809 41.31 20.28 6.63
C LYS A 809 41.97 21.63 6.41
N VAL A 810 41.56 22.64 7.18
CA VAL A 810 42.21 23.96 7.18
C VAL A 810 43.57 23.86 7.87
N LEU A 811 44.66 24.10 7.13
CA LEU A 811 46.03 24.10 7.64
C LEU A 811 46.48 25.47 8.14
N ALA A 812 46.08 26.53 7.44
CA ALA A 812 46.40 27.90 7.82
C ALA A 812 45.36 28.87 7.28
N ILE A 813 45.15 29.94 8.03
CA ILE A 813 44.45 31.14 7.62
C ILE A 813 45.34 32.27 8.12
N LYS A 814 46.02 32.96 7.19
CA LYS A 814 46.90 34.09 7.54
C LYS A 814 46.18 35.42 7.42
#